data_AF-A0A8M1KBM6-F1
#
_entry.id   AF-A0A8M1KBM6-F1
#
_cell.length_a   1.000
_cell.length_b   1.000
_cell.length_c   1.000
_cell.angle_alpha   90.00
_cell.angle_beta   90.00
_cell.angle_gamma   90.00
#
_symmetry.space_group_name_H-M   'P 1'
#
loop_
_entity.id
_entity.type
_entity.pdbx_description
1 polymer ?
#
loop_
_entity_poly.entity_id
_entity_poly.type
_entity_poly.pdbx_seq_one_letter_code
_entity_poly.pdbx_strand_id
1 'polypeptide(L)'
;MDVLRSEKSYETSISKYKTYIQTEFEEIPDYNSLPGADYVAMSKRYIDLVIVQKHRELRDREHELRKKGKELYQVFTRASKDYLCTSLEQLFSPHSEGKVPKAVILQGHSGYGKSFTAKKIMYDWASDKMYTDSFDFVFHLKVKELNGVKDELCLVDLLLCDGIDEPTVLKVLEEIPERVLFLVDGFDELRLSHVDSLQFSHRDQGNVNKVLAALLSGRMLCKSSLLVTTRSTALKALSHMLKGPQRFTEILGFSDRGVENYFQAFFEQDKNVGIEVLKHVKDNETLLTACFIPVTCWIVCNIFKDVFKEDRDMITDLDTSTSIFAHFVFMQLKHHGSDLDKSEWINLLKNLGELAVDGITKQKVLFDEDDVYQIVSKPKSGPFLCEFFLRKLNVETKYSFMHLSFQEFFAALFYLLSDTDIARQKVGEMLLKGKQGLNVTDQKHHMSHLLPVIQFLFGLSNKEVTSSHQLSAFPEISPKMCSLLEKWICDLIKAEEGLPRTHNIQLFLLQCLYEVHEEGFVKRVMKKWNRINLDGIPLKKTDCSVLAYCVQHCQAMERLTLTHCNLSGEKLKVLTKALDKCKCKELGLVVEDLRDVKDLITALGKDTIVTDLHLKNSSLSLEDLRQVLNALAKQRRVDAVDLTLRIPYENSTVTAITTENEDMCDRHTDTPQEGETDGLDFNLERKIISTEPLRCKHTLTLGLGAQISQLEPCMLQISISQAASSERFSNTWTDLLETVHTLGESPLSCAALQSSLIHVPDVKMVELVFSSLTVGVAAEFLSLFQACPTLLSGGCKQWEDAGGQGESLCSDLVCQRMTSDLSEPSELNHYQLTVKHPAGELLSEITLAMATPLEESDWPCVFQKLSTLSEVPGGVDLTFLHAVRGLQRLMLQVTCLTEHWASDVLSLFQTPACSLKYCR
;
A
#
# COMPACT_ATOMS: atom_id res chain seq x y z
N MET A 1 30.10 -5.57 -52.12
CA MET A 1 30.07 -5.51 -50.65
C MET A 1 31.21 -6.28 -50.04
N ASP A 2 31.42 -7.57 -50.38
CA ASP A 2 32.54 -8.37 -49.83
C ASP A 2 33.95 -7.83 -50.16
N VAL A 3 34.10 -7.07 -51.25
CA VAL A 3 35.38 -6.44 -51.63
C VAL A 3 35.77 -5.30 -50.68
N LEU A 4 34.82 -4.54 -50.13
CA LEU A 4 35.10 -3.41 -49.24
C LEU A 4 35.41 -3.84 -47.80
N ARG A 5 34.74 -4.90 -47.31
CA ARG A 5 35.11 -5.54 -46.03
C ARG A 5 36.51 -6.15 -46.07
N SER A 6 37.01 -6.53 -47.26
CA SER A 6 38.35 -7.11 -47.40
C SER A 6 39.51 -6.10 -47.34
N GLU A 7 39.22 -4.78 -47.35
CA GLU A 7 40.24 -3.76 -47.16
C GLU A 7 40.53 -3.57 -45.66
N LYS A 8 41.68 -4.09 -45.21
CA LYS A 8 42.23 -3.90 -43.84
C LYS A 8 42.12 -2.48 -43.31
N SER A 9 42.22 -1.47 -44.18
CA SER A 9 42.11 -0.05 -43.83
C SER A 9 40.71 0.33 -43.32
N TYR A 10 39.66 -0.25 -43.90
CA TYR A 10 38.26 0.09 -43.59
C TYR A 10 37.81 -0.50 -42.24
N GLU A 11 38.12 -1.78 -41.99
CA GLU A 11 37.89 -2.42 -40.68
C GLU A 11 38.66 -1.72 -39.57
N THR A 12 39.89 -1.27 -39.86
CA THR A 12 40.70 -0.49 -38.91
C THR A 12 40.04 0.85 -38.57
N SER A 13 39.46 1.56 -39.54
CA SER A 13 38.75 2.82 -39.29
C SER A 13 37.48 2.62 -38.46
N ILE A 14 36.69 1.57 -38.72
CA ILE A 14 35.52 1.23 -37.90
C ILE A 14 35.94 0.95 -36.46
N SER A 15 36.97 0.12 -36.26
CA SER A 15 37.45 -0.21 -34.92
C SER A 15 37.93 1.02 -34.16
N LYS A 16 38.68 1.92 -34.82
CA LYS A 16 39.13 3.20 -34.22
C LYS A 16 37.95 4.07 -33.80
N TYR A 17 36.96 4.22 -34.68
CA TYR A 17 35.78 5.02 -34.38
C TYR A 17 34.96 4.42 -33.23
N LYS A 18 34.75 3.10 -33.19
CA LYS A 18 34.09 2.43 -32.07
C LYS A 18 34.84 2.62 -30.76
N THR A 19 36.16 2.50 -30.75
CA THR A 19 36.96 2.75 -29.54
C THR A 19 36.78 4.19 -29.04
N TYR A 20 36.80 5.18 -29.94
CA TYR A 20 36.53 6.58 -29.57
C TYR A 20 35.14 6.75 -28.93
N ILE A 21 34.09 6.22 -29.56
CA ILE A 21 32.71 6.30 -29.05
C ILE A 21 32.55 5.57 -27.72
N GLN A 22 33.20 4.41 -27.54
CA GLN A 22 33.23 3.73 -26.24
C GLN A 22 33.80 4.65 -25.17
N THR A 23 34.97 5.25 -25.39
CA THR A 23 35.59 6.17 -24.43
C THR A 23 34.74 7.43 -24.18
N GLU A 24 34.08 7.98 -25.20
CA GLU A 24 33.23 9.18 -25.05
C GLU A 24 31.98 8.91 -24.18
N PHE A 25 31.39 7.72 -24.27
CA PHE A 25 30.12 7.40 -23.60
C PHE A 25 30.24 6.35 -22.47
N GLU A 26 31.42 5.85 -22.16
CA GLU A 26 31.67 4.92 -21.05
C GLU A 26 31.34 5.59 -19.71
N GLU A 27 31.84 6.80 -19.53
CA GLU A 27 31.59 7.64 -18.38
C GLU A 27 30.79 8.87 -18.81
N ILE A 28 29.70 9.12 -18.09
CA ILE A 28 28.81 10.24 -18.35
C ILE A 28 28.75 11.14 -17.11
N PRO A 29 28.66 12.47 -17.29
CA PRO A 29 28.43 13.35 -16.16
C PRO A 29 27.10 12.99 -15.52
N ASP A 30 27.08 12.87 -14.19
CA ASP A 30 25.82 12.82 -13.46
C ASP A 30 24.99 14.10 -13.74
N TYR A 31 23.67 14.04 -13.60
CA TYR A 31 22.76 15.09 -14.09
C TYR A 31 23.07 16.50 -13.52
N ASN A 32 23.74 16.56 -12.36
CA ASN A 32 24.12 17.78 -11.64
C ASN A 32 25.62 18.08 -11.60
N SER A 33 26.46 17.37 -12.33
CA SER A 33 27.90 17.54 -12.20
C SER A 33 28.35 18.95 -12.63
N LEU A 34 29.09 19.64 -11.76
CA LEU A 34 29.87 20.80 -12.16
C LEU A 34 30.90 20.38 -13.22
N PRO A 35 31.35 21.27 -14.11
CA PRO A 35 32.44 20.96 -15.03
C PRO A 35 33.68 20.48 -14.25
N GLY A 36 33.98 19.18 -14.33
CA GLY A 36 35.11 18.55 -13.63
C GLY A 36 34.80 17.71 -12.38
N ALA A 37 33.55 17.37 -12.07
CA ALA A 37 33.20 16.45 -10.96
C ALA A 37 32.21 15.33 -11.37
N ASP A 38 32.15 14.26 -10.57
CA ASP A 38 31.24 13.08 -10.59
C ASP A 38 30.78 12.57 -11.96
N TYR A 39 31.58 11.69 -12.54
CA TYR A 39 31.21 10.85 -13.66
C TYR A 39 30.71 9.49 -13.16
N VAL A 40 29.73 8.91 -13.85
CA VAL A 40 29.20 7.58 -13.56
C VAL A 40 29.30 6.70 -14.79
N ALA A 41 29.62 5.42 -14.57
CA ALA A 41 29.66 4.45 -15.64
C ALA A 41 28.26 4.25 -16.25
N MET A 42 28.16 4.40 -17.57
CA MET A 42 26.90 4.28 -18.30
C MET A 42 26.24 2.91 -18.11
N SER A 43 27.06 1.86 -18.08
CA SER A 43 26.63 0.47 -17.85
C SER A 43 25.99 0.25 -16.49
N LYS A 44 26.36 1.05 -15.48
CA LYS A 44 25.79 0.98 -14.13
C LYS A 44 24.54 1.85 -13.99
N ARG A 45 24.50 3.00 -14.66
CA ARG A 45 23.48 4.02 -14.46
C ARG A 45 22.25 3.86 -15.35
N TYR A 46 22.40 3.23 -16.51
CA TYR A 46 21.29 3.01 -17.43
C TYR A 46 20.39 1.87 -16.96
N ILE A 47 19.11 2.19 -16.79
CA ILE A 47 18.05 1.22 -16.50
C ILE A 47 17.08 1.20 -17.68
N ASP A 48 16.66 -0.01 -18.05
CA ASP A 48 15.74 -0.21 -19.16
C ASP A 48 14.42 0.52 -18.94
N LEU A 49 14.03 1.26 -19.97
CA LEU A 49 12.81 2.03 -19.99
C LEU A 49 11.68 1.23 -20.64
N VAL A 50 10.45 1.48 -20.20
CA VAL A 50 9.28 0.95 -20.89
C VAL A 50 9.08 1.71 -22.19
N ILE A 51 9.25 1.02 -23.32
CA ILE A 51 9.07 1.58 -24.66
C ILE A 51 7.93 0.83 -25.35
N VAL A 52 6.97 1.57 -25.90
CA VAL A 52 5.81 1.02 -26.62
C VAL A 52 5.80 1.45 -28.07
N GLN A 53 5.34 0.58 -28.97
CA GLN A 53 5.32 0.83 -30.42
C GLN A 53 4.01 1.42 -30.94
N LYS A 54 2.92 1.27 -30.19
CA LYS A 54 1.59 1.70 -30.62
C LYS A 54 1.18 3.00 -29.95
N HIS A 55 0.49 3.83 -30.73
CA HIS A 55 0.01 5.14 -30.27
C HIS A 55 -1.12 4.97 -29.25
N ARG A 56 -1.03 5.68 -28.13
CA ARG A 56 -1.99 5.61 -27.02
C ARG A 56 -3.25 6.43 -27.29
N GLU A 57 -4.42 5.89 -26.95
CA GLU A 57 -5.67 6.64 -27.02
C GLU A 57 -5.72 7.75 -25.96
N LEU A 58 -6.50 8.81 -26.23
CA LEU A 58 -6.71 9.91 -25.30
C LEU A 58 -7.22 9.47 -23.93
N ARG A 59 -8.20 8.57 -23.94
CA ARG A 59 -8.85 8.08 -22.72
C ARG A 59 -7.87 7.33 -21.82
N ASP A 60 -6.97 6.57 -22.42
CA ASP A 60 -5.97 5.81 -21.67
C ASP A 60 -4.96 6.75 -21.02
N ARG A 61 -4.52 7.80 -21.74
CA ARG A 61 -3.67 8.86 -21.17
C ARG A 61 -4.36 9.61 -20.03
N GLU A 62 -5.65 9.94 -20.20
CA GLU A 62 -6.41 10.62 -19.13
C GLU A 62 -6.55 9.71 -17.91
N HIS A 63 -6.79 8.42 -18.12
CA HIS A 63 -6.87 7.44 -17.05
C HIS A 63 -5.54 7.32 -16.31
N GLU A 64 -4.42 7.17 -17.02
CA GLU A 64 -3.07 7.12 -16.45
C GLU A 64 -2.76 8.34 -15.57
N LEU A 65 -3.01 9.56 -16.06
CA LEU A 65 -2.72 10.80 -15.32
C LEU A 65 -3.48 10.94 -14.00
N ARG A 66 -4.57 10.18 -13.81
CA ARG A 66 -5.40 10.19 -12.60
C ARG A 66 -5.03 9.10 -11.61
N LYS A 67 -4.19 8.13 -11.99
CA LYS A 67 -3.81 6.99 -11.15
C LYS A 67 -2.50 7.27 -10.43
N LYS A 68 -2.40 6.81 -9.17
CA LYS A 68 -1.22 6.98 -8.30
C LYS A 68 -0.70 5.61 -7.85
N GLY A 69 0.59 5.56 -7.53
CA GLY A 69 1.27 4.42 -6.91
C GLY A 69 1.04 3.10 -7.63
N LYS A 70 0.57 2.09 -6.89
CA LYS A 70 0.32 0.73 -7.40
C LYS A 70 -0.78 0.67 -8.46
N GLU A 71 -1.76 1.57 -8.45
CA GLU A 71 -2.81 1.59 -9.47
C GLU A 71 -2.27 2.04 -10.83
N LEU A 72 -1.38 3.05 -10.85
CA LEU A 72 -0.72 3.49 -12.08
C LEU A 72 0.10 2.37 -12.70
N TYR A 73 0.76 1.56 -11.88
CA TYR A 73 1.46 0.35 -12.32
C TYR A 73 0.53 -0.64 -13.03
N GLN A 74 -0.65 -0.91 -12.49
CA GLN A 74 -1.60 -1.82 -13.14
C GLN A 74 -2.03 -1.30 -14.51
N VAL A 75 -2.16 0.03 -14.65
CA VAL A 75 -2.42 0.68 -15.94
C VAL A 75 -1.25 0.50 -16.89
N PHE A 76 0.00 0.77 -16.47
CA PHE A 76 1.17 0.56 -17.33
C PHE A 76 1.40 -0.91 -17.71
N THR A 77 1.07 -1.85 -16.83
CA THR A 77 1.19 -3.30 -17.09
C THR A 77 0.12 -3.81 -18.06
N ARG A 78 -1.08 -3.21 -18.04
CA ARG A 78 -2.11 -3.47 -19.06
C ARG A 78 -1.70 -2.84 -20.39
N ALA A 79 -1.26 -1.58 -20.34
CA ALA A 79 -0.78 -0.84 -21.49
C ALA A 79 0.41 -1.55 -22.18
N SER A 80 1.36 -2.13 -21.44
CA SER A 80 2.49 -2.87 -22.02
C SER A 80 2.05 -4.07 -22.85
N LYS A 81 0.96 -4.74 -22.44
CA LYS A 81 0.33 -5.84 -23.19
C LYS A 81 -0.43 -5.31 -24.43
N ASP A 82 -1.14 -4.19 -24.30
CA ASP A 82 -2.01 -3.65 -25.35
C ASP A 82 -1.28 -2.83 -26.42
N TYR A 83 -0.10 -2.29 -26.09
CA TYR A 83 0.67 -1.33 -26.91
C TYR A 83 1.98 -1.89 -27.51
N LEU A 84 2.21 -3.20 -27.38
CA LEU A 84 3.39 -3.91 -27.89
C LEU A 84 4.69 -3.29 -27.36
N CYS A 85 5.10 -3.71 -26.16
CA CYS A 85 6.41 -3.37 -25.64
C CYS A 85 7.52 -3.82 -26.57
N THR A 86 8.54 -2.97 -26.71
CA THR A 86 9.73 -3.22 -27.51
C THR A 86 10.96 -2.89 -26.71
N SER A 87 12.04 -3.60 -26.99
CA SER A 87 13.36 -3.24 -26.49
C SER A 87 14.10 -2.32 -27.48
N LEU A 88 15.25 -1.78 -27.05
CA LEU A 88 16.10 -0.95 -27.91
C LEU A 88 16.63 -1.74 -29.10
N GLU A 89 17.03 -2.99 -28.90
CA GLU A 89 17.53 -3.89 -29.95
C GLU A 89 16.51 -4.10 -31.07
N GLN A 90 15.21 -4.02 -30.74
CA GLN A 90 14.11 -4.30 -31.65
C GLN A 90 13.60 -3.09 -32.43
N LEU A 91 14.12 -1.88 -32.19
CA LEU A 91 13.64 -0.66 -32.85
C LEU A 91 13.72 -0.73 -34.39
N PHE A 92 14.76 -1.38 -34.93
CA PHE A 92 14.92 -1.57 -36.38
C PHE A 92 14.47 -2.96 -36.88
N SER A 93 13.80 -3.75 -36.03
CA SER A 93 13.23 -5.03 -36.47
C SER A 93 12.18 -4.84 -37.57
N PRO A 94 11.94 -5.83 -38.43
CA PRO A 94 10.86 -5.78 -39.43
C PRO A 94 9.48 -5.54 -38.80
N HIS A 95 8.59 -4.87 -39.51
CA HIS A 95 7.17 -4.81 -39.14
C HIS A 95 6.51 -6.19 -39.35
N SER A 96 5.28 -6.37 -38.86
CA SER A 96 4.45 -7.56 -39.13
C SER A 96 4.28 -7.85 -40.63
N GLU A 97 4.38 -6.82 -41.48
CA GLU A 97 4.34 -6.92 -42.96
C GLU A 97 5.73 -7.19 -43.61
N GLY A 98 6.78 -7.45 -42.81
CA GLY A 98 8.13 -7.76 -43.29
C GLY A 98 8.99 -6.57 -43.72
N LYS A 99 8.45 -5.34 -43.71
CA LYS A 99 9.21 -4.11 -44.06
C LYS A 99 10.09 -3.63 -42.90
N VAL A 100 11.37 -3.42 -43.14
CA VAL A 100 12.29 -2.82 -42.16
C VAL A 100 12.09 -1.30 -42.11
N PRO A 101 11.90 -0.68 -40.92
CA PRO A 101 11.83 0.78 -40.80
C PRO A 101 13.14 1.44 -41.24
N LYS A 102 13.05 2.51 -42.04
CA LYS A 102 14.18 3.37 -42.38
C LYS A 102 14.32 4.55 -41.42
N ALA A 103 13.24 4.92 -40.74
CA ALA A 103 13.27 5.90 -39.68
C ALA A 103 12.57 5.37 -38.43
N VAL A 104 13.24 5.47 -37.28
CA VAL A 104 12.68 5.21 -35.96
C VAL A 104 12.50 6.56 -35.26
N ILE A 105 11.31 6.82 -34.77
CA ILE A 105 10.99 8.02 -34.01
C ILE A 105 10.81 7.62 -32.55
N LEU A 106 11.73 8.04 -31.70
CA LEU A 106 11.71 7.79 -30.27
C LEU A 106 11.19 9.03 -29.54
N GLN A 107 9.89 9.06 -29.27
CA GLN A 107 9.25 10.18 -28.58
C GLN A 107 9.10 9.95 -27.07
N GLY A 108 8.88 11.03 -26.34
CA GLY A 108 8.62 10.99 -24.90
C GLY A 108 8.63 12.39 -24.28
N HIS A 109 8.12 12.49 -23.06
CA HIS A 109 8.06 13.76 -22.33
C HIS A 109 9.44 14.21 -21.85
N SER A 110 9.54 15.46 -21.39
CA SER A 110 10.77 15.97 -20.78
C SER A 110 11.14 15.14 -19.56
N GLY A 111 12.44 14.84 -19.36
CA GLY A 111 12.89 14.06 -18.21
C GLY A 111 12.72 12.53 -18.29
N TYR A 112 12.13 12.02 -19.38
CA TYR A 112 11.88 10.57 -19.57
C TYR A 112 13.11 9.79 -20.07
N GLY A 113 14.27 10.44 -20.22
CA GLY A 113 15.52 9.74 -20.58
C GLY A 113 15.78 9.56 -22.08
N LYS A 114 15.17 10.37 -22.96
CA LYS A 114 15.40 10.30 -24.43
C LYS A 114 16.88 10.44 -24.82
N SER A 115 17.51 11.55 -24.45
CA SER A 115 18.93 11.81 -24.76
C SER A 115 19.87 10.84 -24.03
N PHE A 116 19.48 10.38 -22.84
CA PHE A 116 20.22 9.34 -22.14
C PHE A 116 20.19 8.00 -22.90
N THR A 117 19.04 7.66 -23.47
CA THR A 117 18.86 6.49 -24.34
C THR A 117 19.62 6.62 -25.65
N ALA A 118 19.69 7.82 -26.25
CA ALA A 118 20.54 8.08 -27.40
C ALA A 118 22.02 7.74 -27.13
N LYS A 119 22.56 8.22 -26.00
CA LYS A 119 23.93 7.89 -25.55
C LYS A 119 24.10 6.39 -25.29
N LYS A 120 23.09 5.72 -24.74
CA LYS A 120 23.11 4.27 -24.49
C LYS A 120 23.24 3.48 -25.79
N ILE A 121 22.46 3.86 -26.81
CA ILE A 121 22.52 3.24 -28.14
C ILE A 121 23.92 3.40 -28.74
N MET A 122 24.52 4.60 -28.64
CA MET A 122 25.88 4.84 -29.12
C MET A 122 26.89 3.93 -28.41
N TYR A 123 26.85 3.87 -27.08
CA TYR A 123 27.76 3.05 -26.27
C TYR A 123 27.61 1.56 -26.57
N ASP A 124 26.39 1.04 -26.65
CA ASP A 124 26.13 -0.38 -26.89
C ASP A 124 26.45 -0.80 -28.33
N TRP A 125 26.19 0.05 -29.31
CA TRP A 125 26.63 -0.19 -30.68
C TRP A 125 28.15 -0.24 -30.78
N ALA A 126 28.84 0.73 -30.16
CA ALA A 126 30.30 0.76 -30.16
C ALA A 126 30.90 -0.43 -29.40
N SER A 127 30.20 -0.95 -28.38
CA SER A 127 30.55 -2.16 -27.62
C SER A 127 30.16 -3.48 -28.29
N ASP A 128 29.73 -3.45 -29.56
CA ASP A 128 29.27 -4.61 -30.32
C ASP A 128 28.07 -5.36 -29.71
N LYS A 129 27.29 -4.69 -28.85
CA LYS A 129 26.10 -5.27 -28.20
C LYS A 129 24.82 -5.08 -29.01
N MET A 130 24.77 -4.04 -29.84
CA MET A 130 23.58 -3.71 -30.63
C MET A 130 23.92 -3.30 -32.07
N TYR A 131 23.04 -3.66 -33.00
CA TYR A 131 23.00 -3.23 -34.40
C TYR A 131 24.26 -3.47 -35.26
N THR A 132 25.24 -4.24 -34.80
CA THR A 132 26.46 -4.58 -35.56
C THR A 132 26.17 -5.21 -36.92
N ASP A 133 25.18 -6.09 -36.98
CA ASP A 133 24.75 -6.75 -38.21
C ASP A 133 24.01 -5.82 -39.16
N SER A 134 23.56 -4.64 -38.70
CA SER A 134 22.74 -3.69 -39.47
C SER A 134 23.50 -2.44 -39.90
N PHE A 135 24.41 -1.93 -39.05
CA PHE A 135 25.10 -0.67 -39.27
C PHE A 135 26.61 -0.77 -38.99
N ASP A 136 27.41 -0.31 -39.95
CA ASP A 136 28.87 -0.22 -39.81
C ASP A 136 29.28 1.10 -39.15
N PHE A 137 28.47 2.16 -39.28
CA PHE A 137 28.67 3.47 -38.64
C PHE A 137 27.37 4.00 -38.06
N VAL A 138 27.43 4.49 -36.82
CA VAL A 138 26.36 5.26 -36.17
C VAL A 138 26.89 6.63 -35.80
N PHE A 139 26.29 7.69 -36.32
CA PHE A 139 26.70 9.07 -36.06
C PHE A 139 25.71 9.77 -35.14
N HIS A 140 26.20 10.41 -34.09
CA HIS A 140 25.39 11.14 -33.12
C HIS A 140 25.35 12.64 -33.43
N LEU A 141 24.18 13.14 -33.82
CA LEU A 141 23.92 14.54 -34.13
C LEU A 141 23.08 15.17 -33.00
N LYS A 142 23.74 15.84 -32.06
CA LYS A 142 23.09 16.52 -30.92
C LYS A 142 22.61 17.90 -31.33
N VAL A 143 21.32 18.04 -31.63
CA VAL A 143 20.74 19.29 -32.16
C VAL A 143 21.02 20.50 -31.25
N LYS A 144 21.01 20.29 -29.93
CA LYS A 144 21.31 21.32 -28.94
C LYS A 144 22.68 21.96 -29.11
N GLU A 145 23.71 21.13 -29.28
CA GLU A 145 25.10 21.60 -29.45
C GLU A 145 25.27 22.26 -30.82
N LEU A 146 24.65 21.66 -31.85
CA LEU A 146 24.75 22.13 -33.23
C LEU A 146 24.03 23.47 -33.47
N ASN A 147 22.96 23.76 -32.73
CA ASN A 147 22.24 25.05 -32.82
C ASN A 147 23.10 26.26 -32.41
N GLY A 148 24.19 26.06 -31.68
CA GLY A 148 25.14 27.12 -31.31
C GLY A 148 26.12 27.51 -32.42
N VAL A 149 26.24 26.68 -33.46
CA VAL A 149 27.19 26.89 -34.55
C VAL A 149 26.65 27.93 -35.53
N LYS A 150 27.44 28.98 -35.75
CA LYS A 150 27.09 30.09 -36.65
C LYS A 150 27.67 29.95 -38.05
N ASP A 151 28.68 29.10 -38.20
CA ASP A 151 29.36 28.87 -39.47
C ASP A 151 28.49 28.05 -40.44
N GLU A 152 28.71 28.24 -41.74
CA GLU A 152 28.12 27.39 -42.76
C GLU A 152 28.96 26.13 -42.91
N LEU A 153 28.38 24.99 -42.55
CA LEU A 153 29.05 23.69 -42.53
C LEU A 153 28.32 22.73 -43.48
N CYS A 154 29.03 21.77 -44.06
CA CYS A 154 28.41 20.66 -44.76
C CYS A 154 28.17 19.47 -43.80
N LEU A 155 27.49 18.41 -44.25
CA LEU A 155 27.24 17.25 -43.39
C LEU A 155 28.55 16.61 -42.93
N VAL A 156 29.55 16.51 -43.80
CA VAL A 156 30.84 15.89 -43.48
C VAL A 156 31.49 16.59 -42.29
N ASP A 157 31.50 17.92 -42.28
CA ASP A 157 32.04 18.73 -41.18
C ASP A 157 31.36 18.42 -39.84
N LEU A 158 30.05 18.13 -39.87
CA LEU A 158 29.26 17.79 -38.66
C LEU A 158 29.53 16.38 -38.13
N LEU A 159 30.12 15.49 -38.93
CA LEU A 159 30.38 14.10 -38.57
C LEU A 159 31.84 13.86 -38.14
N LEU A 160 32.73 14.81 -38.40
CA LEU A 160 34.14 14.73 -38.03
C LEU A 160 34.32 14.76 -36.51
N CYS A 161 35.14 13.84 -36.00
CA CYS A 161 35.58 13.75 -34.61
C CYS A 161 36.93 13.04 -34.54
N ASP A 162 37.57 13.01 -33.38
CA ASP A 162 38.93 12.44 -33.23
C ASP A 162 39.03 10.97 -33.65
N GLY A 163 37.91 10.23 -33.64
CA GLY A 163 37.85 8.82 -34.00
C GLY A 163 37.72 8.52 -35.51
N ILE A 164 37.49 9.52 -36.37
CA ILE A 164 37.24 9.31 -37.81
C ILE A 164 37.72 10.49 -38.66
N ASP A 165 38.36 10.20 -39.80
CA ASP A 165 38.85 11.21 -40.72
C ASP A 165 37.88 11.51 -41.88
N GLU A 166 38.06 12.67 -42.51
CA GLU A 166 37.23 13.12 -43.64
C GLU A 166 37.18 12.14 -44.81
N PRO A 167 38.30 11.54 -45.26
CA PRO A 167 38.26 10.55 -46.34
C PRO A 167 37.43 9.32 -45.99
N THR A 168 37.49 8.83 -44.75
CA THR A 168 36.66 7.69 -44.30
C THR A 168 35.19 8.08 -44.31
N VAL A 169 34.82 9.24 -43.76
CA VAL A 169 33.42 9.71 -43.76
C VAL A 169 32.88 9.79 -45.18
N LEU A 170 33.60 10.46 -46.09
CA LEU A 170 33.19 10.60 -47.49
C LEU A 170 32.98 9.24 -48.17
N LYS A 171 33.94 8.32 -48.02
CA LYS A 171 33.84 6.96 -48.58
C LYS A 171 32.61 6.22 -48.07
N VAL A 172 32.33 6.31 -46.77
CA VAL A 172 31.17 5.66 -46.15
C VAL A 172 29.84 6.23 -46.67
N LEU A 173 29.75 7.56 -46.78
CA LEU A 173 28.54 8.24 -47.26
C LEU A 173 28.28 8.00 -48.76
N GLU A 174 29.32 7.84 -49.57
CA GLU A 174 29.22 7.65 -51.03
C GLU A 174 29.00 6.18 -51.42
N GLU A 175 29.71 5.23 -50.80
CA GLU A 175 29.74 3.83 -51.25
C GLU A 175 28.73 2.91 -50.55
N ILE A 176 28.44 3.14 -49.26
CA ILE A 176 27.63 2.24 -48.41
C ILE A 176 26.65 2.97 -47.48
N PRO A 177 25.89 3.97 -47.97
CA PRO A 177 25.00 4.76 -47.13
C PRO A 177 23.92 3.92 -46.41
N GLU A 178 23.52 2.77 -46.95
CA GLU A 178 22.56 1.85 -46.32
C GLU A 178 23.02 1.24 -44.98
N ARG A 179 24.33 1.22 -44.72
CA ARG A 179 24.96 0.72 -43.48
C ARG A 179 25.21 1.82 -42.45
N VAL A 180 24.70 3.03 -42.71
CA VAL A 180 24.86 4.20 -41.83
C VAL A 180 23.55 4.49 -41.10
N LEU A 181 23.66 4.71 -39.79
CA LEU A 181 22.58 5.23 -38.95
C LEU A 181 22.94 6.64 -38.46
N PHE A 182 22.06 7.60 -38.69
CA PHE A 182 22.15 8.90 -38.05
C PHE A 182 21.21 8.95 -36.85
N LEU A 183 21.79 9.14 -35.68
CA LEU A 183 21.09 9.36 -34.43
C LEU A 183 20.94 10.87 -34.21
N VAL A 184 19.76 11.40 -34.48
CA VAL A 184 19.44 12.83 -34.31
C VAL A 184 18.79 13.03 -32.95
N ASP A 185 19.54 13.58 -31.99
CA ASP A 185 19.07 13.80 -30.61
C ASP A 185 18.53 15.21 -30.43
N GLY A 186 17.22 15.33 -30.14
CA GLY A 186 16.55 16.58 -29.81
C GLY A 186 15.94 17.32 -31.01
N PHE A 187 15.20 16.62 -31.89
CA PHE A 187 14.56 17.27 -33.06
C PHE A 187 13.65 18.46 -32.70
N ASP A 188 13.02 18.44 -31.53
CA ASP A 188 12.17 19.55 -31.06
C ASP A 188 12.91 20.87 -30.87
N GLU A 189 14.24 20.85 -30.81
CA GLU A 189 15.08 22.04 -30.72
C GLU A 189 15.48 22.58 -32.10
N LEU A 190 15.19 21.85 -33.18
CA LEU A 190 15.56 22.23 -34.54
C LEU A 190 14.70 23.39 -35.04
N ARG A 191 15.33 24.47 -35.48
CA ARG A 191 14.63 25.62 -36.06
C ARG A 191 14.41 25.37 -37.54
N LEU A 192 13.26 24.78 -37.86
CA LEU A 192 12.91 24.46 -39.24
C LEU A 192 12.88 25.73 -40.10
N SER A 193 13.76 25.79 -41.10
CA SER A 193 13.69 26.76 -42.19
C SER A 193 13.02 26.15 -43.41
N HIS A 194 12.36 26.96 -44.24
CA HIS A 194 11.93 26.50 -45.56
C HIS A 194 13.17 26.06 -46.33
N VAL A 195 13.23 24.77 -46.65
CA VAL A 195 14.32 24.23 -47.46
C VAL A 195 13.81 24.13 -48.89
N ASP A 196 14.45 24.88 -49.79
CA ASP A 196 14.10 24.93 -51.22
C ASP A 196 14.03 23.53 -51.86
N SER A 197 13.20 23.41 -52.89
CA SER A 197 12.87 22.15 -53.59
C SER A 197 14.04 21.42 -54.28
N LEU A 198 15.27 21.95 -54.20
CA LEU A 198 16.45 21.41 -54.85
C LEU A 198 17.10 20.29 -54.02
N GLN A 199 17.80 19.40 -54.72
CA GLN A 199 18.59 18.31 -54.13
C GLN A 199 19.81 18.93 -53.41
N PHE A 200 20.08 18.52 -52.18
CA PHE A 200 21.16 19.05 -51.33
C PHE A 200 22.18 17.94 -51.08
N SER A 201 23.42 18.16 -51.52
CA SER A 201 24.54 17.22 -51.39
C SER A 201 25.12 17.21 -49.98
N HIS A 202 25.78 16.12 -49.59
CA HIS A 202 26.50 16.03 -48.30
C HIS A 202 27.72 16.94 -48.21
N ARG A 203 28.16 17.51 -49.34
CA ARG A 203 29.25 18.49 -49.44
C ARG A 203 28.75 19.93 -49.57
N ASP A 204 27.44 20.15 -49.69
CA ASP A 204 26.90 21.50 -49.79
C ASP A 204 26.97 22.17 -48.41
N GLN A 205 27.60 23.34 -48.37
CA GLN A 205 27.67 24.16 -47.16
C GLN A 205 26.33 24.86 -46.92
N GLY A 206 25.93 24.92 -45.66
CA GLY A 206 24.80 25.74 -45.26
C GLY A 206 24.71 25.86 -43.76
N ASN A 207 23.74 26.64 -43.30
CA ASN A 207 23.41 26.63 -41.89
C ASN A 207 23.02 25.21 -41.45
N VAL A 208 23.49 24.79 -40.28
CA VAL A 208 23.19 23.50 -39.64
C VAL A 208 21.73 23.08 -39.78
N ASN A 209 20.78 24.00 -39.55
CA ASN A 209 19.35 23.69 -39.63
C ASN A 209 18.93 23.24 -41.04
N LYS A 210 19.53 23.80 -42.10
CA LYS A 210 19.27 23.39 -43.50
C LYS A 210 19.86 22.01 -43.78
N VAL A 211 21.08 21.75 -43.31
CA VAL A 211 21.76 20.45 -43.48
C VAL A 211 20.97 19.32 -42.82
N LEU A 212 20.58 19.51 -41.56
CA LEU A 212 19.78 18.53 -40.82
C LEU A 212 18.39 18.32 -41.44
N ALA A 213 17.73 19.39 -41.90
CA ALA A 213 16.45 19.27 -42.60
C ALA A 213 16.58 18.53 -43.94
N ALA A 214 17.69 18.69 -44.67
CA ALA A 214 17.97 17.91 -45.89
C ALA A 214 18.19 16.42 -45.60
N LEU A 215 18.90 16.10 -44.51
CA LEU A 215 19.11 14.73 -44.02
C LEU A 215 17.78 14.07 -43.63
N LEU A 216 17.03 14.70 -42.72
CA LEU A 216 15.75 14.18 -42.21
C LEU A 216 14.72 14.00 -43.31
N SER A 217 14.68 14.92 -44.29
CA SER A 217 13.77 14.82 -45.44
C SER A 217 14.18 13.80 -46.50
N GLY A 218 15.28 13.07 -46.28
CA GLY A 218 15.83 12.10 -47.23
C GLY A 218 16.18 12.72 -48.58
N ARG A 219 16.42 14.04 -48.64
CA ARG A 219 16.97 14.70 -49.84
C ARG A 219 18.46 14.45 -49.96
N MET A 220 19.11 14.27 -48.82
CA MET A 220 20.47 13.80 -48.67
C MET A 220 20.43 12.39 -48.08
N LEU A 221 21.28 11.48 -48.59
CA LEU A 221 21.51 10.14 -48.03
C LEU A 221 20.22 9.29 -47.78
N CYS A 222 19.29 9.28 -48.74
CA CYS A 222 18.00 8.58 -48.62
C CYS A 222 18.05 7.07 -48.33
N LYS A 223 19.22 6.42 -48.51
CA LYS A 223 19.43 5.00 -48.22
C LYS A 223 19.77 4.72 -46.76
N SER A 224 20.31 5.72 -46.05
CA SER A 224 20.69 5.64 -44.64
C SER A 224 19.47 5.55 -43.73
N SER A 225 19.71 5.03 -42.52
CA SER A 225 18.67 4.92 -41.50
C SER A 225 18.73 6.09 -40.53
N LEU A 226 17.60 6.42 -39.93
CA LEU A 226 17.47 7.53 -38.98
C LEU A 226 16.89 7.01 -37.66
N LEU A 227 17.48 7.41 -36.53
CA LEU A 227 16.87 7.31 -35.21
C LEU A 227 16.75 8.73 -34.67
N VAL A 228 15.52 9.22 -34.50
CA VAL A 228 15.27 10.61 -34.15
C VAL A 228 14.59 10.66 -32.79
N THR A 229 15.23 11.30 -31.82
CA THR A 229 14.59 11.59 -30.53
C THR A 229 13.84 12.91 -30.63
N THR A 230 12.64 12.96 -30.06
CA THR A 230 11.83 14.19 -30.10
C THR A 230 10.83 14.26 -28.96
N ARG A 231 10.42 15.46 -28.55
CA ARG A 231 9.17 15.65 -27.81
C ARG A 231 7.98 15.39 -28.72
N SER A 232 6.86 14.96 -28.15
CA SER A 232 5.62 14.73 -28.90
C SER A 232 5.14 15.99 -29.65
N THR A 233 5.59 17.17 -29.24
CA THR A 233 5.28 18.51 -29.80
C THR A 233 5.68 18.63 -31.27
N ALA A 234 6.85 18.09 -31.59
CA ALA A 234 7.46 18.20 -32.91
C ALA A 234 7.18 16.95 -33.75
N LEU A 235 6.44 15.97 -33.22
CA LEU A 235 6.13 14.71 -33.88
C LEU A 235 5.43 14.91 -35.23
N LYS A 236 4.48 15.85 -35.31
CA LYS A 236 3.76 16.14 -36.55
C LYS A 236 4.72 16.65 -37.63
N ALA A 237 5.51 17.67 -37.30
CA ALA A 237 6.50 18.24 -38.19
C ALA A 237 7.52 17.18 -38.65
N LEU A 238 8.01 16.37 -37.72
CA LEU A 238 8.94 15.28 -38.00
C LEU A 238 8.32 14.22 -38.92
N SER A 239 7.10 13.78 -38.63
CA SER A 239 6.41 12.74 -39.39
C SER A 239 6.17 13.14 -40.85
N HIS A 240 5.88 14.42 -41.10
CA HIS A 240 5.74 14.96 -42.46
C HIS A 240 7.09 15.12 -43.17
N MET A 241 8.17 15.33 -42.41
CA MET A 241 9.50 15.51 -42.96
C MET A 241 10.12 14.19 -43.39
N LEU A 242 10.04 13.16 -42.54
CA LEU A 242 10.65 11.86 -42.76
C LEU A 242 10.04 11.13 -43.98
N LYS A 243 10.89 10.55 -44.83
CA LYS A 243 10.47 9.72 -45.97
C LYS A 243 10.68 8.23 -45.68
N GLY A 244 9.86 7.38 -46.31
CA GLY A 244 9.98 5.92 -46.24
C GLY A 244 9.23 5.27 -45.07
N PRO A 245 9.42 3.96 -44.83
CA PRO A 245 8.79 3.23 -43.73
C PRO A 245 9.27 3.75 -42.37
N GLN A 246 8.33 4.17 -41.51
CA GLN A 246 8.61 4.77 -40.20
C GLN A 246 8.12 3.83 -39.09
N ARG A 247 8.92 3.68 -38.02
CA ARG A 247 8.46 3.08 -36.75
C ARG A 247 8.32 4.18 -35.71
N PHE A 248 7.17 4.20 -35.06
CA PHE A 248 6.89 5.09 -33.94
C PHE A 248 7.12 4.35 -32.63
N THR A 249 7.82 4.96 -31.71
CA THR A 249 7.99 4.44 -30.35
C THR A 249 7.85 5.55 -29.31
N GLU A 250 7.26 5.24 -28.17
CA GLU A 250 7.07 6.17 -27.06
C GLU A 250 7.72 5.61 -25.78
N ILE A 251 8.56 6.42 -25.14
CA ILE A 251 9.14 6.13 -23.82
C ILE A 251 8.13 6.51 -22.74
N LEU A 252 7.82 5.57 -21.85
CA LEU A 252 6.90 5.76 -20.73
C LEU A 252 7.62 5.99 -19.38
N GLY A 253 8.94 5.81 -19.33
CA GLY A 253 9.74 5.94 -18.11
C GLY A 253 10.14 4.58 -17.53
N PHE A 254 10.35 4.52 -16.22
CA PHE A 254 10.69 3.30 -15.51
C PHE A 254 9.47 2.42 -15.24
N SER A 255 9.69 1.11 -15.24
CA SER A 255 8.78 0.16 -14.60
C SER A 255 9.01 0.16 -13.08
N ASP A 256 8.15 -0.51 -12.30
CA ASP A 256 8.38 -0.68 -10.84
C ASP A 256 9.75 -1.33 -10.56
N ARG A 257 10.06 -2.43 -11.25
CA ARG A 257 11.40 -3.05 -11.21
C ARG A 257 12.49 -2.10 -11.70
N GLY A 258 12.18 -1.26 -12.68
CA GLY A 258 13.10 -0.21 -13.15
C GLY A 258 13.42 0.80 -12.04
N VAL A 259 12.44 1.22 -11.24
CA VAL A 259 12.66 2.08 -10.07
C VAL A 259 13.53 1.34 -9.05
N GLU A 260 13.22 0.08 -8.72
CA GLU A 260 14.04 -0.72 -7.79
C GLU A 260 15.50 -0.85 -8.26
N ASN A 261 15.70 -1.22 -9.53
CA ASN A 261 17.02 -1.38 -10.13
C ASN A 261 17.77 -0.05 -10.15
N TYR A 262 17.07 1.06 -10.40
CA TYR A 262 17.66 2.38 -10.36
C TYR A 262 18.16 2.74 -8.96
N PHE A 263 17.36 2.49 -7.92
CA PHE A 263 17.77 2.72 -6.53
C PHE A 263 18.97 1.84 -6.14
N GLN A 264 18.95 0.56 -6.52
CA GLN A 264 20.07 -0.34 -6.29
C GLN A 264 21.36 0.13 -6.98
N ALA A 265 21.26 0.60 -8.22
CA ALA A 265 22.39 1.13 -8.97
C ALA A 265 22.87 2.48 -8.41
N PHE A 266 21.95 3.36 -8.01
CA PHE A 266 22.26 4.67 -7.44
C PHE A 266 23.02 4.53 -6.11
N PHE A 267 22.55 3.65 -5.24
CA PHE A 267 23.09 3.42 -3.91
C PHE A 267 23.99 2.18 -3.84
N GLU A 268 24.70 1.85 -4.93
CA GLU A 268 25.54 0.64 -5.00
C GLU A 268 26.58 0.57 -3.87
N GLN A 269 27.14 1.73 -3.50
CA GLN A 269 28.11 1.88 -2.41
C GLN A 269 27.46 1.86 -1.02
N ASP A 270 26.17 2.24 -0.93
CA ASP A 270 25.42 2.46 0.30
C ASP A 270 24.10 1.64 0.29
N LYS A 271 24.20 0.32 0.03
CA LYS A 271 23.02 -0.54 -0.26
C LYS A 271 21.92 -0.47 0.81
N ASN A 272 22.29 -0.40 2.08
CA ASN A 272 21.33 -0.32 3.19
C ASN A 272 20.52 0.98 3.13
N VAL A 273 21.18 2.10 2.84
CA VAL A 273 20.52 3.39 2.61
C VAL A 273 19.57 3.26 1.43
N GLY A 274 20.02 2.70 0.31
CA GLY A 274 19.17 2.49 -0.87
C GLY A 274 17.90 1.69 -0.58
N ILE A 275 17.99 0.63 0.24
CA ILE A 275 16.84 -0.19 0.65
C ILE A 275 15.87 0.63 1.51
N GLU A 276 16.39 1.42 2.46
CA GLU A 276 15.56 2.23 3.35
C GLU A 276 14.83 3.35 2.59
N VAL A 277 15.54 4.04 1.70
CA VAL A 277 14.95 5.10 0.87
C VAL A 277 13.89 4.51 -0.08
N LEU A 278 14.19 3.39 -0.75
CA LEU A 278 13.23 2.73 -1.63
C LEU A 278 11.96 2.33 -0.86
N LYS A 279 12.11 1.82 0.36
CA LYS A 279 10.98 1.51 1.24
C LYS A 279 10.14 2.74 1.55
N HIS A 280 10.79 3.85 1.93
CA HIS A 280 10.10 5.11 2.18
C HIS A 280 9.33 5.62 0.94
N VAL A 281 9.95 5.56 -0.24
CA VAL A 281 9.32 5.95 -1.50
C VAL A 281 8.14 5.04 -1.85
N LYS A 282 8.25 3.73 -1.64
CA LYS A 282 7.14 2.78 -1.89
C LYS A 282 5.97 2.96 -0.93
N ASP A 283 6.24 3.37 0.31
CA ASP A 283 5.19 3.66 1.30
C ASP A 283 4.43 4.98 0.98
N ASN A 284 5.02 5.88 0.18
CA ASN A 284 4.39 7.11 -0.29
C ASN A 284 4.01 7.02 -1.78
N GLU A 285 2.72 6.79 -2.06
CA GLU A 285 2.22 6.62 -3.43
C GLU A 285 2.50 7.81 -4.35
N THR A 286 2.52 9.02 -3.82
CA THR A 286 2.81 10.23 -4.60
C THR A 286 4.28 10.25 -5.04
N LEU A 287 5.20 9.92 -4.13
CA LEU A 287 6.63 9.83 -4.45
C LEU A 287 6.94 8.67 -5.40
N LEU A 288 6.32 7.50 -5.17
CA LEU A 288 6.45 6.36 -6.06
C LEU A 288 5.98 6.71 -7.49
N THR A 289 4.83 7.38 -7.61
CA THR A 289 4.30 7.85 -8.89
C THR A 289 5.30 8.75 -9.62
N ALA A 290 5.93 9.64 -8.88
CA ALA A 290 6.91 10.56 -9.42
C ALA A 290 8.19 9.83 -9.90
N CYS A 291 8.63 8.80 -9.17
CA CYS A 291 9.83 8.01 -9.49
C CYS A 291 9.72 7.16 -10.76
N PHE A 292 8.52 6.96 -11.33
CA PHE A 292 8.41 6.37 -12.68
C PHE A 292 9.03 7.28 -13.76
N ILE A 293 9.19 8.57 -13.49
CA ILE A 293 9.88 9.50 -14.37
C ILE A 293 11.37 9.50 -13.99
N PRO A 294 12.30 9.09 -14.89
CA PRO A 294 13.72 8.95 -14.59
C PRO A 294 14.40 10.16 -13.94
N VAL A 295 14.15 11.38 -14.43
CA VAL A 295 14.74 12.59 -13.81
C VAL A 295 14.23 12.81 -12.39
N THR A 296 12.98 12.50 -12.11
CA THR A 296 12.39 12.63 -10.77
C THR A 296 12.94 11.56 -9.84
N CYS A 297 13.08 10.33 -10.34
CA CYS A 297 13.73 9.24 -9.60
C CYS A 297 15.16 9.63 -9.19
N TRP A 298 15.92 10.21 -10.12
CA TRP A 298 17.25 10.75 -9.85
C TRP A 298 17.23 11.87 -8.79
N ILE A 299 16.28 12.81 -8.86
CA ILE A 299 16.11 13.88 -7.86
C ILE A 299 15.85 13.27 -6.48
N VAL A 300 14.87 12.36 -6.36
CA VAL A 300 14.52 11.70 -5.10
C VAL A 300 15.73 10.97 -4.52
N CYS A 301 16.47 10.21 -5.32
CA CYS A 301 17.67 9.54 -4.84
C CYS A 301 18.74 10.54 -4.36
N ASN A 302 18.97 11.67 -5.04
CA ASN A 302 19.95 12.67 -4.57
C ASN A 302 19.51 13.37 -3.29
N ILE A 303 18.24 13.78 -3.21
CA ILE A 303 17.62 14.35 -2.00
C ILE A 303 17.93 13.44 -0.81
N PHE A 304 17.64 12.16 -0.93
CA PHE A 304 17.85 11.21 0.16
C PHE A 304 19.33 10.82 0.34
N LYS A 305 20.15 10.84 -0.70
CA LYS A 305 21.61 10.60 -0.59
C LYS A 305 22.27 11.58 0.36
N ASP A 306 21.89 12.85 0.28
CA ASP A 306 22.44 13.90 1.13
C ASP A 306 21.87 13.78 2.56
N VAL A 307 20.57 13.50 2.70
CA VAL A 307 19.90 13.30 4.00
C VAL A 307 20.49 12.14 4.82
N PHE A 308 20.90 11.05 4.17
CA PHE A 308 21.41 9.85 4.85
C PHE A 308 22.95 9.80 5.01
N LYS A 309 23.70 10.74 4.40
CA LYS A 309 25.17 10.82 4.51
C LYS A 309 25.66 11.70 5.65
N GLU A 310 24.87 12.69 6.06
CA GLU A 310 25.16 13.50 7.24
C GLU A 310 24.36 12.94 8.43
N ASP A 311 25.04 12.44 9.46
CA ASP A 311 24.46 11.99 10.74
C ASP A 311 23.93 13.19 11.55
N ARG A 312 23.01 13.97 10.95
CA ARG A 312 22.45 15.22 11.47
C ARG A 312 20.98 15.39 11.09
N ASP A 313 20.35 16.25 11.87
CA ASP A 313 18.97 16.75 11.85
C ASP A 313 18.40 17.23 10.49
N MET A 314 19.02 16.99 9.32
CA MET A 314 18.47 17.35 8.00
C MET A 314 17.27 16.49 7.57
N ILE A 315 16.98 15.40 8.27
CA ILE A 315 15.75 14.61 8.08
C ILE A 315 14.52 15.52 8.17
N THR A 316 14.56 16.59 9.00
CA THR A 316 13.40 17.47 9.21
C THR A 316 12.99 18.30 7.99
N ASP A 317 13.91 18.59 7.06
CA ASP A 317 13.65 19.52 5.95
C ASP A 317 12.89 18.88 4.76
N LEU A 318 12.93 17.54 4.60
CA LEU A 318 12.40 16.81 3.43
C LEU A 318 11.43 15.67 3.79
N ASP A 319 10.78 15.79 4.94
CA ASP A 319 9.88 14.77 5.51
C ASP A 319 8.45 14.75 4.94
N THR A 320 8.07 15.78 4.18
CA THR A 320 6.69 15.99 3.71
C THR A 320 6.58 15.82 2.20
N SER A 321 5.37 15.49 1.71
CA SER A 321 5.20 15.37 0.25
C SER A 321 5.40 16.73 -0.43
N THR A 322 4.99 17.82 0.22
CA THR A 322 5.12 19.17 -0.34
C THR A 322 6.57 19.62 -0.48
N SER A 323 7.44 19.31 0.49
CA SER A 323 8.85 19.69 0.43
C SER A 323 9.56 19.03 -0.76
N ILE A 324 9.24 17.76 -1.05
CA ILE A 324 9.81 17.04 -2.19
C ILE A 324 9.33 17.62 -3.53
N PHE A 325 8.05 17.98 -3.66
CA PHE A 325 7.55 18.64 -4.87
C PHE A 325 8.16 20.04 -5.05
N ALA A 326 8.30 20.81 -3.98
CA ALA A 326 8.92 22.13 -4.01
C ALA A 326 10.40 22.02 -4.46
N HIS A 327 11.15 21.08 -3.88
CA HIS A 327 12.53 20.79 -4.27
C HIS A 327 12.63 20.35 -5.74
N PHE A 328 11.75 19.47 -6.20
CA PHE A 328 11.69 19.06 -7.60
C PHE A 328 11.50 20.27 -8.52
N VAL A 329 10.54 21.14 -8.22
CA VAL A 329 10.26 22.33 -9.04
C VAL A 329 11.47 23.26 -9.06
N PHE A 330 12.11 23.48 -7.92
CA PHE A 330 13.33 24.27 -7.83
C PHE A 330 14.47 23.69 -8.67
N MET A 331 14.74 22.39 -8.57
CA MET A 331 15.78 21.73 -9.36
C MET A 331 15.49 21.87 -10.86
N GLN A 332 14.26 21.63 -11.30
CA GLN A 332 13.93 21.81 -12.72
C GLN A 332 14.13 23.26 -13.20
N LEU A 333 13.82 24.25 -12.36
CA LEU A 333 14.07 25.67 -12.69
C LEU A 333 15.57 25.99 -12.75
N LYS A 334 16.37 25.47 -11.82
CA LYS A 334 17.82 25.67 -11.81
C LYS A 334 18.48 25.12 -13.08
N HIS A 335 18.02 23.96 -13.57
CA HIS A 335 18.64 23.26 -14.71
C HIS A 335 18.09 23.67 -16.08
N HIS A 336 16.80 23.98 -16.18
CA HIS A 336 16.16 24.34 -17.44
C HIS A 336 15.82 25.83 -17.56
N GLY A 337 15.99 26.60 -16.49
CA GLY A 337 15.75 28.03 -16.42
C GLY A 337 17.03 28.86 -16.25
N SER A 338 18.21 28.32 -16.59
CA SER A 338 19.50 29.04 -16.49
C SER A 338 19.54 30.39 -17.21
N ASP A 339 18.64 30.57 -18.19
CA ASP A 339 18.53 31.77 -19.01
C ASP A 339 17.41 32.73 -18.52
N LEU A 340 16.65 32.35 -17.50
CA LEU A 340 15.53 33.12 -16.95
C LEU A 340 15.92 33.88 -15.68
N ASP A 341 15.51 35.13 -15.57
CA ASP A 341 15.74 35.90 -14.34
C ASP A 341 14.75 35.55 -13.20
N LYS A 342 14.98 36.11 -12.00
CA LYS A 342 14.12 35.87 -10.82
C LYS A 342 12.67 36.38 -11.01
N SER A 343 12.40 37.25 -11.96
CA SER A 343 11.03 37.72 -12.22
C SER A 343 10.30 36.83 -13.22
N GLU A 344 11.02 36.34 -14.23
CA GLU A 344 10.49 35.52 -15.31
C GLU A 344 10.06 34.13 -14.85
N TRP A 345 10.87 33.45 -14.03
CA TRP A 345 10.47 32.17 -13.45
C TRP A 345 9.28 32.28 -12.49
N ILE A 346 9.14 33.35 -11.70
CA ILE A 346 7.97 33.58 -10.82
C ILE A 346 6.71 33.76 -11.68
N ASN A 347 6.81 34.51 -12.77
CA ASN A 347 5.70 34.68 -13.71
C ASN A 347 5.34 33.35 -14.39
N LEU A 348 6.33 32.55 -14.78
CA LEU A 348 6.08 31.20 -15.32
C LEU A 348 5.32 30.33 -14.30
N LEU A 349 5.76 30.31 -13.03
CA LEU A 349 5.10 29.55 -11.97
C LEU A 349 3.67 30.04 -11.70
N LYS A 350 3.42 31.35 -11.76
CA LYS A 350 2.07 31.92 -11.65
C LYS A 350 1.18 31.48 -12.80
N ASN A 351 1.66 31.56 -14.04
CA ASN A 351 0.87 31.17 -15.21
C ASN A 351 0.57 29.66 -15.20
N LEU A 352 1.55 28.82 -14.84
CA LEU A 352 1.34 27.38 -14.65
C LEU A 352 0.35 27.11 -13.52
N GLY A 353 0.45 27.86 -12.42
CA GLY A 353 -0.48 27.78 -11.31
C GLY A 353 -1.91 28.16 -11.68
N GLU A 354 -2.08 29.20 -12.52
CA GLU A 354 -3.40 29.62 -13.02
C GLU A 354 -4.03 28.54 -13.90
N LEU A 355 -3.27 27.97 -14.83
CA LEU A 355 -3.70 26.84 -15.65
C LEU A 355 -4.08 25.64 -14.78
N ALA A 356 -3.30 25.37 -13.73
CA ALA A 356 -3.57 24.29 -12.79
C ALA A 356 -4.88 24.51 -12.00
N VAL A 357 -5.12 25.72 -11.49
CA VAL A 357 -6.38 26.07 -10.81
C VAL A 357 -7.58 25.89 -11.72
N ASP A 358 -7.48 26.31 -12.98
CA ASP A 358 -8.54 26.10 -13.98
C ASP A 358 -8.81 24.61 -14.18
N GLY A 359 -7.74 23.82 -14.37
CA GLY A 359 -7.82 22.38 -14.52
C GLY A 359 -8.44 21.66 -13.32
N ILE A 360 -8.03 22.00 -12.08
CA ILE A 360 -8.62 21.41 -10.88
C ILE A 360 -10.10 21.78 -10.75
N THR A 361 -10.44 23.05 -10.98
CA THR A 361 -11.83 23.55 -10.85
C THR A 361 -12.76 22.90 -11.88
N LYS A 362 -12.27 22.69 -13.11
CA LYS A 362 -13.03 22.05 -14.20
C LYS A 362 -12.84 20.53 -14.24
N GLN A 363 -12.07 19.96 -13.31
CA GLN A 363 -11.64 18.54 -13.31
C GLN A 363 -10.98 18.09 -14.63
N LYS A 364 -10.31 19.02 -15.32
CA LYS A 364 -9.61 18.85 -16.59
C LYS A 364 -8.13 18.56 -16.32
N VAL A 365 -7.63 17.43 -16.81
CA VAL A 365 -6.21 17.04 -16.73
C VAL A 365 -5.49 17.16 -18.08
N LEU A 366 -6.27 17.30 -19.16
CA LEU A 366 -5.79 17.53 -20.52
C LEU A 366 -6.30 18.87 -21.02
N PHE A 367 -5.41 19.79 -21.37
CA PHE A 367 -5.67 21.16 -21.83
C PHE A 367 -5.52 21.26 -23.34
N ASP A 368 -6.30 22.14 -23.94
CA ASP A 368 -6.20 22.50 -25.35
C ASP A 368 -5.07 23.50 -25.58
N GLU A 369 -4.60 23.60 -26.83
CA GLU A 369 -3.57 24.58 -27.20
C GLU A 369 -4.00 26.01 -26.82
N ASP A 370 -5.26 26.36 -27.11
CA ASP A 370 -5.82 27.66 -26.76
C ASP A 370 -5.87 27.91 -25.25
N ASP A 371 -6.19 26.90 -24.44
CA ASP A 371 -6.20 27.05 -22.96
C ASP A 371 -4.82 27.42 -22.43
N VAL A 372 -3.77 26.80 -23.00
CA VAL A 372 -2.40 26.98 -22.55
C VAL A 372 -1.83 28.29 -23.06
N TYR A 373 -1.99 28.62 -24.34
CA TYR A 373 -1.43 29.85 -24.92
C TYR A 373 -2.10 31.14 -24.43
N GLN A 374 -3.36 31.06 -23.97
CA GLN A 374 -4.03 32.20 -23.31
C GLN A 374 -3.38 32.59 -21.98
N ILE A 375 -2.80 31.62 -21.27
CA ILE A 375 -2.30 31.80 -19.89
C ILE A 375 -0.76 31.80 -19.84
N VAL A 376 -0.12 30.91 -20.60
CA VAL A 376 1.33 30.68 -20.60
C VAL A 376 1.93 31.21 -21.90
N SER A 377 2.68 32.31 -21.83
CA SER A 377 3.23 32.98 -23.03
C SER A 377 4.32 32.17 -23.78
N LYS A 378 5.01 31.26 -23.09
CA LYS A 378 6.05 30.38 -23.67
C LYS A 378 5.91 28.94 -23.11
N PRO A 379 4.89 28.16 -23.51
CA PRO A 379 4.66 26.84 -22.93
C PRO A 379 5.74 25.82 -23.30
N LYS A 380 6.38 26.02 -24.47
CA LYS A 380 7.44 25.15 -24.99
C LYS A 380 8.77 25.25 -24.24
N SER A 381 9.00 26.32 -23.45
CA SER A 381 10.23 26.51 -22.66
C SER A 381 10.14 25.99 -21.22
N GLY A 382 8.94 25.67 -20.71
CA GLY A 382 8.78 25.19 -19.33
C GLY A 382 8.91 23.66 -19.22
N PRO A 383 9.65 23.10 -18.25
CA PRO A 383 9.82 21.64 -18.10
C PRO A 383 8.60 20.93 -17.49
N PHE A 384 7.56 21.68 -17.10
CA PHE A 384 6.47 21.18 -16.24
C PHE A 384 5.22 20.71 -17.00
N LEU A 385 5.08 21.11 -18.27
CA LEU A 385 3.98 20.69 -19.15
C LEU A 385 4.45 19.64 -20.15
N CYS A 386 3.62 18.62 -20.29
CA CYS A 386 3.71 17.54 -21.24
C CYS A 386 2.76 17.85 -22.40
N GLU A 387 3.29 17.98 -23.61
CA GLU A 387 2.48 18.16 -24.81
C GLU A 387 2.41 16.84 -25.58
N PHE A 388 1.29 16.56 -26.23
CA PHE A 388 1.15 15.40 -27.11
C PHE A 388 0.16 15.60 -28.26
N PHE A 389 0.43 14.87 -29.35
CA PHE A 389 -0.28 14.99 -30.62
C PHE A 389 -1.04 13.70 -30.94
N LEU A 390 -2.29 13.83 -31.39
CA LEU A 390 -3.19 12.70 -31.70
C LEU A 390 -3.33 12.48 -33.19
N ARG A 391 -2.48 11.61 -33.73
CA ARG A 391 -2.38 11.42 -35.18
C ARG A 391 -3.64 10.85 -35.85
N LYS A 392 -4.43 10.02 -35.15
CA LYS A 392 -5.58 9.31 -35.77
C LYS A 392 -6.77 10.22 -36.11
N LEU A 393 -6.89 11.40 -35.52
CA LEU A 393 -8.09 12.25 -35.66
C LEU A 393 -7.83 13.62 -36.32
N ASN A 394 -6.59 13.98 -36.67
CA ASN A 394 -6.23 15.36 -37.07
C ASN A 394 -6.69 16.41 -36.02
N VAL A 395 -6.86 16.02 -34.76
CA VAL A 395 -7.32 16.88 -33.66
C VAL A 395 -6.13 17.62 -33.02
N GLU A 396 -6.45 18.81 -32.50
CA GLU A 396 -5.61 19.79 -31.80
C GLU A 396 -4.55 19.19 -30.86
N THR A 397 -3.43 19.90 -30.77
CA THR A 397 -2.37 19.70 -29.77
C THR A 397 -2.98 19.75 -28.36
N LYS A 398 -2.67 18.76 -27.53
CA LYS A 398 -3.10 18.72 -26.13
C LYS A 398 -1.91 18.84 -25.20
N TYR A 399 -2.16 19.40 -24.03
CA TYR A 399 -1.19 19.59 -22.95
C TYR A 399 -1.67 18.92 -21.67
N SER A 400 -0.76 18.50 -20.80
CA SER A 400 -1.04 18.06 -19.44
C SER A 400 0.11 18.46 -18.54
N PHE A 401 -0.08 18.45 -17.22
CA PHE A 401 1.07 18.38 -16.32
C PHE A 401 1.72 16.99 -16.40
N MET A 402 2.94 16.85 -15.87
CA MET A 402 3.63 15.55 -15.80
C MET A 402 2.80 14.46 -15.10
N HIS A 403 2.01 14.87 -14.11
CA HIS A 403 1.05 14.03 -13.41
C HIS A 403 0.02 14.94 -12.72
N LEU A 404 -1.17 14.43 -12.38
CA LEU A 404 -2.19 15.20 -11.64
C LEU A 404 -1.65 15.77 -10.32
N SER A 405 -0.77 15.06 -9.61
CA SER A 405 -0.12 15.59 -8.39
C SER A 405 0.67 16.88 -8.62
N PHE A 406 1.31 17.04 -9.79
CA PHE A 406 1.99 18.29 -10.13
C PHE A 406 0.98 19.40 -10.39
N GLN A 407 -0.13 19.09 -11.07
CA GLN A 407 -1.21 20.04 -11.25
C GLN A 407 -1.80 20.47 -9.89
N GLU A 408 -2.03 19.53 -8.96
CA GLU A 408 -2.49 19.81 -7.60
C GLU A 408 -1.50 20.72 -6.84
N PHE A 409 -0.20 20.44 -6.97
CA PHE A 409 0.87 21.25 -6.37
C PHE A 409 0.94 22.66 -6.97
N PHE A 410 0.94 22.80 -8.31
CA PHE A 410 0.97 24.10 -8.98
C PHE A 410 -0.27 24.94 -8.66
N ALA A 411 -1.44 24.31 -8.50
CA ALA A 411 -2.65 25.00 -8.05
C ALA A 411 -2.49 25.57 -6.63
N ALA A 412 -1.89 24.82 -5.70
CA ALA A 412 -1.59 25.32 -4.36
C ALA A 412 -0.55 26.45 -4.41
N LEU A 413 0.49 26.28 -5.22
CA LEU A 413 1.54 27.27 -5.42
C LEU A 413 1.00 28.59 -6.00
N PHE A 414 0.01 28.53 -6.89
CA PHE A 414 -0.66 29.72 -7.42
C PHE A 414 -1.21 30.62 -6.31
N TYR A 415 -1.90 30.04 -5.34
CA TYR A 415 -2.51 30.78 -4.24
C TYR A 415 -1.46 31.39 -3.30
N LEU A 416 -0.31 30.73 -3.15
CA LEU A 416 0.85 31.28 -2.44
C LEU A 416 1.45 32.48 -3.21
N LEU A 417 1.74 32.32 -4.50
CA LEU A 417 2.41 33.33 -5.32
C LEU A 417 1.55 34.56 -5.61
N SER A 418 0.22 34.40 -5.57
CA SER A 418 -0.74 35.43 -5.94
C SER A 418 -1.26 36.24 -4.75
N ASP A 419 -0.65 36.11 -3.54
CA ASP A 419 -1.08 36.66 -2.23
C ASP A 419 -1.77 38.05 -2.29
N THR A 420 -3.04 38.02 -2.67
CA THR A 420 -3.93 39.16 -2.88
C THR A 420 -5.23 38.84 -2.16
N ASP A 421 -6.02 39.86 -1.85
CA ASP A 421 -7.33 39.70 -1.20
C ASP A 421 -8.25 38.75 -1.99
N ILE A 422 -8.12 38.77 -3.33
CA ILE A 422 -8.87 37.90 -4.25
C ILE A 422 -8.40 36.44 -4.13
N ALA A 423 -7.09 36.18 -4.11
CA ALA A 423 -6.56 34.83 -3.92
C ALA A 423 -7.02 34.23 -2.58
N ARG A 424 -7.01 35.03 -1.50
CA ARG A 424 -7.50 34.63 -0.18
C ARG A 424 -8.99 34.31 -0.18
N GLN A 425 -9.80 35.10 -0.88
CA GLN A 425 -11.23 34.80 -1.06
C GLN A 425 -11.42 33.47 -1.79
N LYS A 426 -10.72 33.23 -2.90
CA LYS A 426 -10.80 31.98 -3.66
C LYS A 426 -10.38 30.77 -2.83
N VAL A 427 -9.33 30.87 -2.01
CA VAL A 427 -8.96 29.82 -1.05
C VAL A 427 -10.08 29.60 -0.04
N GLY A 428 -10.67 30.67 0.50
CA GLY A 428 -11.83 30.56 1.41
C GLY A 428 -13.02 29.84 0.79
N GLU A 429 -13.34 30.14 -0.47
CA GLU A 429 -14.39 29.45 -1.24
C GLU A 429 -14.05 27.97 -1.51
N MET A 430 -12.79 27.67 -1.86
CA MET A 430 -12.32 26.31 -2.07
C MET A 430 -12.39 25.48 -0.78
N LEU A 431 -11.93 26.06 0.34
CA LEU A 431 -12.00 25.46 1.66
C LEU A 431 -13.45 25.21 2.10
N LEU A 432 -14.36 26.15 1.82
CA LEU A 432 -15.78 25.98 2.07
C LEU A 432 -16.38 24.84 1.23
N LYS A 433 -16.06 24.77 -0.07
CA LYS A 433 -16.46 23.68 -0.97
C LYS A 433 -15.90 22.33 -0.52
N GLY A 434 -14.64 22.30 -0.09
CA GLY A 434 -14.01 21.11 0.49
C GLY A 434 -14.79 20.62 1.71
N LYS A 435 -15.09 21.53 2.65
CA LYS A 435 -15.91 21.23 3.83
C LYS A 435 -17.32 20.71 3.46
N GLN A 436 -17.98 21.29 2.46
CA GLN A 436 -19.28 20.82 1.99
C GLN A 436 -19.21 19.43 1.36
N GLY A 437 -18.20 19.14 0.53
CA GLY A 437 -18.01 17.83 -0.11
C GLY A 437 -17.65 16.71 0.86
N LEU A 438 -17.19 17.06 2.06
CA LEU A 438 -16.88 16.12 3.14
C LEU A 438 -18.10 15.82 4.04
N ASN A 439 -19.17 16.61 3.92
CA ASN A 439 -20.31 16.60 4.85
C ASN A 439 -21.54 15.78 4.39
N VAL A 440 -21.50 15.03 3.28
CA VAL A 440 -22.77 14.52 2.69
C VAL A 440 -22.75 13.04 2.30
N THR A 441 -23.80 12.36 2.75
CA THR A 441 -24.43 11.10 2.34
C THR A 441 -24.86 11.05 0.85
N ASP A 442 -24.32 11.91 -0.02
CA ASP A 442 -24.78 12.09 -1.38
C ASP A 442 -23.61 11.89 -2.35
N GLN A 443 -23.59 10.72 -3.01
CA GLN A 443 -22.53 10.25 -3.90
C GLN A 443 -22.28 11.16 -5.13
N LYS A 444 -23.09 12.21 -5.33
CA LYS A 444 -23.04 13.09 -6.50
C LYS A 444 -22.02 14.23 -6.44
N HIS A 445 -21.51 14.60 -5.25
CA HIS A 445 -20.59 15.73 -5.09
C HIS A 445 -19.32 15.37 -4.30
N HIS A 446 -18.58 14.36 -4.79
CA HIS A 446 -17.30 14.01 -4.21
C HIS A 446 -16.23 15.06 -4.59
N MET A 447 -15.99 16.04 -3.71
CA MET A 447 -14.98 17.10 -3.90
C MET A 447 -13.55 16.63 -3.55
N SER A 448 -13.26 15.32 -3.71
CA SER A 448 -11.96 14.72 -3.39
C SER A 448 -10.80 15.35 -4.17
N HIS A 449 -11.06 15.86 -5.37
CA HIS A 449 -10.08 16.54 -6.22
C HIS A 449 -9.50 17.83 -5.60
N LEU A 450 -10.15 18.42 -4.59
CA LEU A 450 -9.63 19.60 -3.88
C LEU A 450 -8.72 19.25 -2.70
N LEU A 451 -8.85 18.04 -2.14
CA LEU A 451 -8.13 17.64 -0.91
C LEU A 451 -6.61 17.69 -1.08
N PRO A 452 -6.01 17.18 -2.19
CA PRO A 452 -4.56 17.27 -2.39
C PRO A 452 -4.07 18.72 -2.52
N VAL A 453 -4.85 19.61 -3.16
CA VAL A 453 -4.50 21.04 -3.25
C VAL A 453 -4.49 21.67 -1.87
N ILE A 454 -5.48 21.34 -1.02
CA ILE A 454 -5.52 21.80 0.36
C ILE A 454 -4.31 21.28 1.13
N GLN A 455 -3.97 19.99 1.02
CA GLN A 455 -2.79 19.42 1.66
C GLN A 455 -1.49 20.15 1.26
N PHE A 456 -1.29 20.40 -0.04
CA PHE A 456 -0.13 21.18 -0.51
C PHE A 456 -0.13 22.62 0.01
N LEU A 457 -1.29 23.26 0.22
CA LEU A 457 -1.34 24.58 0.85
C LEU A 457 -0.89 24.56 2.32
N PHE A 458 -1.25 23.51 3.07
CA PHE A 458 -0.71 23.31 4.42
C PHE A 458 0.81 23.12 4.37
N GLY A 459 1.32 22.31 3.43
CA GLY A 459 2.76 22.08 3.29
C GLY A 459 3.55 23.30 2.82
N LEU A 460 2.99 24.14 1.95
CA LEU A 460 3.59 25.42 1.56
C LEU A 460 3.56 26.47 2.68
N SER A 461 2.83 26.21 3.77
CA SER A 461 2.91 27.01 5.00
C SER A 461 4.10 26.62 5.88
N ASN A 462 4.80 25.51 5.57
CA ASN A 462 6.03 25.13 6.26
C ASN A 462 7.14 26.12 5.92
N LYS A 463 7.66 26.80 6.95
CA LYS A 463 8.74 27.78 6.80
C LYS A 463 10.02 27.16 6.28
N GLU A 464 10.37 25.94 6.67
CA GLU A 464 11.59 25.26 6.20
C GLU A 464 11.55 25.04 4.68
N VAL A 465 10.36 24.69 4.16
CA VAL A 465 10.12 24.55 2.72
C VAL A 465 10.28 25.88 1.99
N THR A 466 9.86 27.00 2.56
CA THR A 466 9.99 28.32 1.92
C THR A 466 11.33 29.03 2.18
N SER A 467 12.00 28.70 3.29
CA SER A 467 13.18 29.42 3.79
C SER A 467 14.51 28.67 3.58
N SER A 468 14.50 27.39 3.20
CA SER A 468 15.74 26.67 2.87
C SER A 468 16.53 27.44 1.79
N HIS A 469 17.87 27.44 1.89
CA HIS A 469 18.74 28.20 0.96
C HIS A 469 18.48 27.87 -0.52
N GLN A 470 17.99 26.66 -0.78
CA GLN A 470 17.61 26.17 -2.10
C GLN A 470 16.20 26.66 -2.52
N LEU A 471 15.23 26.77 -1.60
CA LEU A 471 13.85 27.15 -1.90
C LEU A 471 13.46 28.60 -1.56
N SER A 472 14.43 29.43 -1.14
CA SER A 472 14.30 30.91 -0.93
C SER A 472 13.79 31.70 -2.16
N ALA A 473 13.62 30.99 -3.27
CA ALA A 473 12.83 31.31 -4.44
C ALA A 473 11.37 31.68 -4.14
N PHE A 474 10.73 30.90 -3.27
CA PHE A 474 9.29 30.97 -3.00
C PHE A 474 9.01 32.03 -1.93
N PRO A 475 7.99 32.88 -2.11
CA PRO A 475 7.56 33.80 -1.06
C PRO A 475 7.03 33.02 0.14
N GLU A 476 7.21 33.58 1.35
CA GLU A 476 6.55 33.05 2.54
C GLU A 476 5.03 33.23 2.47
N ILE A 477 4.28 32.26 2.99
CA ILE A 477 2.82 32.38 3.08
C ILE A 477 2.46 33.51 4.05
N SER A 478 1.46 34.33 3.68
CA SER A 478 1.06 35.44 4.55
C SER A 478 0.44 34.95 5.87
N PRO A 479 0.64 35.66 6.99
CA PRO A 479 0.00 35.31 8.27
C PRO A 479 -1.53 35.21 8.18
N LYS A 480 -2.13 36.00 7.28
CA LYS A 480 -3.57 35.96 7.00
C LYS A 480 -3.98 34.63 6.37
N MET A 481 -3.21 34.09 5.42
CA MET A 481 -3.49 32.78 4.84
C MET A 481 -3.34 31.65 5.86
N CYS A 482 -2.26 31.67 6.66
CA CYS A 482 -2.09 30.74 7.79
C CYS A 482 -3.31 30.75 8.73
N SER A 483 -3.81 31.95 9.09
CA SER A 483 -4.98 32.08 9.96
C SER A 483 -6.26 31.51 9.34
N LEU A 484 -6.38 31.57 8.01
CA LEU A 484 -7.52 31.00 7.27
C LEU A 484 -7.48 29.47 7.29
N LEU A 485 -6.29 28.87 7.04
CA LEU A 485 -6.08 27.42 7.13
C LEU A 485 -6.31 26.90 8.55
N GLU A 486 -5.77 27.59 9.57
CA GLU A 486 -5.98 27.24 10.98
C GLU A 486 -7.47 27.29 11.36
N LYS A 487 -8.18 28.34 10.93
CA LYS A 487 -9.62 28.46 11.16
C LYS A 487 -10.38 27.32 10.50
N TRP A 488 -10.06 27.02 9.24
CA TRP A 488 -10.75 25.97 8.48
C TRP A 488 -10.60 24.59 9.12
N ILE A 489 -9.38 24.17 9.46
CA ILE A 489 -9.15 22.85 10.07
C ILE A 489 -9.84 22.77 11.44
N CYS A 490 -9.80 23.83 12.24
CA CYS A 490 -10.52 23.89 13.52
C CYS A 490 -12.04 23.79 13.35
N ASP A 491 -12.60 24.47 12.35
CA ASP A 491 -14.05 24.46 12.07
C ASP A 491 -14.51 23.11 11.50
N LEU A 492 -13.60 22.32 10.91
CA LEU A 492 -13.88 20.98 10.41
C LEU A 492 -13.83 19.94 11.52
N ILE A 493 -12.80 20.00 12.38
CA ILE A 493 -12.67 19.18 13.59
C ILE A 493 -13.91 19.32 14.49
N LYS A 494 -14.44 20.54 14.64
CA LYS A 494 -15.68 20.76 15.41
C LYS A 494 -16.93 20.18 14.76
N ALA A 495 -16.98 20.14 13.43
CA ALA A 495 -18.14 19.63 12.70
C ALA A 495 -18.18 18.09 12.69
N GLU A 496 -17.00 17.47 12.73
CA GLU A 496 -16.78 16.02 12.82
C GLU A 496 -17.43 15.36 14.04
N GLU A 497 -17.56 16.05 15.17
CA GLU A 497 -18.22 15.52 16.38
C GLU A 497 -19.69 15.10 16.14
N GLY A 498 -20.33 15.54 15.04
CA GLY A 498 -21.71 15.23 14.65
C GLY A 498 -21.89 14.44 13.35
N LEU A 499 -20.83 13.99 12.68
CA LEU A 499 -20.92 13.31 11.36
C LEU A 499 -20.97 11.77 11.49
N PRO A 500 -21.63 11.05 10.55
CA PRO A 500 -21.54 9.59 10.46
C PRO A 500 -20.10 9.13 10.20
N ARG A 501 -19.65 8.09 10.92
CA ARG A 501 -18.28 7.52 10.90
C ARG A 501 -17.86 6.83 9.58
N THR A 502 -18.50 7.16 8.46
CA THR A 502 -18.43 6.36 7.22
C THR A 502 -17.31 6.78 6.28
N HIS A 503 -16.67 7.95 6.47
CA HIS A 503 -15.54 8.41 5.65
C HIS A 503 -14.47 9.06 6.54
N ASN A 504 -13.29 8.45 6.62
CA ASN A 504 -12.28 8.85 7.59
C ASN A 504 -11.44 10.05 7.15
N ILE A 505 -12.05 11.23 7.18
CA ILE A 505 -11.39 12.52 6.96
C ILE A 505 -10.30 12.82 8.01
N GLN A 506 -10.38 12.22 9.19
CA GLN A 506 -9.42 12.47 10.27
C GLN A 506 -7.98 12.16 9.86
N LEU A 507 -7.76 11.08 9.11
CA LEU A 507 -6.41 10.76 8.61
C LEU A 507 -5.91 11.85 7.65
N PHE A 508 -6.76 12.36 6.76
CA PHE A 508 -6.41 13.48 5.88
C PHE A 508 -6.09 14.76 6.65
N LEU A 509 -6.83 15.08 7.71
CA LEU A 509 -6.54 16.26 8.55
C LEU A 509 -5.23 16.11 9.31
N LEU A 510 -4.91 14.91 9.78
CA LEU A 510 -3.60 14.60 10.37
C LEU A 510 -2.48 14.78 9.34
N GLN A 511 -2.68 14.33 8.10
CA GLN A 511 -1.72 14.54 7.01
C GLN A 511 -1.53 16.04 6.70
N CYS A 512 -2.60 16.85 6.68
CA CYS A 512 -2.48 18.30 6.55
C CYS A 512 -1.67 18.92 7.70
N LEU A 513 -1.90 18.51 8.94
CA LEU A 513 -1.11 18.99 10.09
C LEU A 513 0.36 18.60 10.01
N TYR A 514 0.63 17.38 9.54
CA TYR A 514 1.98 16.90 9.31
C TYR A 514 2.69 17.73 8.24
N GLU A 515 2.04 18.06 7.12
CA GLU A 515 2.67 18.86 6.06
C GLU A 515 3.17 20.24 6.54
N VAL A 516 2.54 20.87 7.53
CA VAL A 516 2.93 22.20 8.05
C VAL A 516 4.30 22.19 8.73
N HIS A 517 4.62 21.12 9.47
CA HIS A 517 5.83 21.01 10.30
C HIS A 517 6.17 22.21 11.21
N GLU A 518 5.19 23.08 11.53
CA GLU A 518 5.34 24.19 12.49
C GLU A 518 4.74 23.79 13.85
N GLU A 519 5.61 23.48 14.82
CA GLU A 519 5.19 22.94 16.12
C GLU A 519 4.14 23.81 16.82
N GLY A 520 4.23 25.14 16.73
CA GLY A 520 3.27 26.07 17.31
C GLY A 520 1.88 25.93 16.71
N PHE A 521 1.77 25.82 15.38
CA PHE A 521 0.52 25.60 14.65
C PHE A 521 -0.12 24.29 15.07
N VAL A 522 0.65 23.20 15.05
CA VAL A 522 0.16 21.87 15.38
C VAL A 522 -0.33 21.84 16.84
N LYS A 523 0.43 22.42 17.79
CA LYS A 523 -0.02 22.56 19.19
C LYS A 523 -1.34 23.33 19.32
N ARG A 524 -1.54 24.42 18.56
CA ARG A 524 -2.78 25.22 18.61
C ARG A 524 -4.01 24.45 18.11
N VAL A 525 -3.84 23.65 17.06
CA VAL A 525 -4.93 22.79 16.53
C VAL A 525 -5.17 21.60 17.45
N MET A 526 -4.12 20.88 17.85
CA MET A 526 -4.24 19.69 18.73
C MET A 526 -4.78 20.02 20.12
N LYS A 527 -4.63 21.26 20.62
CA LYS A 527 -5.30 21.71 21.84
C LYS A 527 -6.84 21.65 21.75
N LYS A 528 -7.39 21.79 20.54
CA LYS A 528 -8.84 21.74 20.28
C LYS A 528 -9.31 20.36 19.81
N TRP A 529 -8.38 19.48 19.41
CA TRP A 529 -8.68 18.16 18.85
C TRP A 529 -8.18 17.06 19.79
N ASN A 530 -9.04 16.66 20.71
CA ASN A 530 -8.72 15.72 21.78
C ASN A 530 -9.37 14.34 21.58
N ARG A 531 -10.08 14.11 20.47
CA ARG A 531 -10.79 12.86 20.16
C ARG A 531 -10.49 12.45 18.73
N ILE A 532 -9.74 11.37 18.55
CA ILE A 532 -9.36 10.80 17.25
C ILE A 532 -9.87 9.36 17.18
N ASN A 533 -10.58 9.05 16.11
CA ASN A 533 -11.07 7.71 15.82
C ASN A 533 -10.68 7.31 14.40
N LEU A 534 -9.77 6.35 14.29
CA LEU A 534 -9.29 5.79 13.02
C LEU A 534 -9.74 4.33 12.85
N ASP A 535 -10.77 3.90 13.59
CA ASP A 535 -11.31 2.54 13.50
C ASP A 535 -11.63 2.14 12.05
N GLY A 536 -11.16 0.95 11.66
CA GLY A 536 -11.38 0.39 10.32
C GLY A 536 -10.51 1.00 9.21
N ILE A 537 -9.52 1.84 9.54
CA ILE A 537 -8.56 2.38 8.55
C ILE A 537 -7.27 1.57 8.59
N PRO A 538 -6.92 0.81 7.53
CA PRO A 538 -5.60 0.20 7.43
C PRO A 538 -4.51 1.27 7.37
N LEU A 539 -3.71 1.41 8.43
CA LEU A 539 -2.66 2.42 8.52
C LEU A 539 -1.36 1.90 7.92
N LYS A 540 -0.73 2.71 7.05
CA LYS A 540 0.65 2.48 6.60
C LYS A 540 1.62 2.94 7.70
N LYS A 541 2.90 2.55 7.58
CA LYS A 541 3.93 3.01 8.53
C LYS A 541 4.06 4.54 8.52
N THR A 542 3.95 5.17 7.36
CA THR A 542 3.93 6.63 7.18
C THR A 542 2.73 7.28 7.87
N ASP A 543 1.54 6.68 7.80
CA ASP A 543 0.36 7.16 8.54
C ASP A 543 0.57 7.09 10.06
N CYS A 544 1.27 6.06 10.55
CA CYS A 544 1.66 5.98 11.96
C CYS A 544 2.66 7.09 12.34
N SER A 545 3.61 7.44 11.48
CA SER A 545 4.51 8.57 11.71
C SER A 545 3.77 9.90 11.77
N VAL A 546 2.83 10.12 10.84
CA VAL A 546 1.94 11.29 10.80
C VAL A 546 1.13 11.39 12.10
N LEU A 547 0.49 10.29 12.50
CA LEU A 547 -0.29 10.22 13.74
C LEU A 547 0.61 10.49 14.96
N ALA A 548 1.78 9.86 15.04
CA ALA A 548 2.75 10.07 16.12
C ALA A 548 3.14 11.55 16.23
N TYR A 549 3.47 12.19 15.10
CA TYR A 549 3.84 13.60 15.02
C TYR A 549 2.72 14.53 15.52
N CYS A 550 1.47 14.30 15.13
CA CYS A 550 0.37 15.14 15.62
C CYS A 550 0.07 14.88 17.10
N VAL A 551 -0.02 13.61 17.50
CA VAL A 551 -0.43 13.20 18.85
C VAL A 551 0.58 13.61 19.92
N GLN A 552 1.88 13.62 19.62
CA GLN A 552 2.92 14.09 20.57
C GLN A 552 2.80 15.58 20.96
N HIS A 553 2.01 16.36 20.21
CA HIS A 553 1.72 17.77 20.48
C HIS A 553 0.36 17.97 21.16
N CYS A 554 -0.40 16.90 21.40
CA CYS A 554 -1.63 16.92 22.19
C CYS A 554 -1.32 16.75 23.68
N GLN A 555 -1.73 17.73 24.50
CA GLN A 555 -1.46 17.72 25.95
C GLN A 555 -2.51 16.96 26.77
N ALA A 556 -3.70 16.72 26.22
CA ALA A 556 -4.83 16.15 26.93
C ALA A 556 -5.73 15.37 25.97
N MET A 557 -5.21 14.26 25.43
CA MET A 557 -5.98 13.40 24.55
C MET A 557 -7.10 12.72 25.35
N GLU A 558 -8.36 12.98 25.00
CA GLU A 558 -9.52 12.36 25.64
C GLU A 558 -9.79 10.96 25.11
N ARG A 559 -9.75 10.77 23.80
CA ARG A 559 -9.99 9.47 23.17
C ARG A 559 -9.13 9.26 21.94
N LEU A 560 -8.47 8.11 21.85
CA LEU A 560 -7.80 7.63 20.66
C LEU A 560 -8.22 6.20 20.37
N THR A 561 -8.81 5.94 19.20
CA THR A 561 -9.27 4.61 18.79
C THR A 561 -8.55 4.17 17.53
N LEU A 562 -7.78 3.08 17.62
CA LEU A 562 -6.96 2.45 16.58
C LEU A 562 -7.32 0.96 16.45
N THR A 563 -8.61 0.66 16.35
CA THR A 563 -9.14 -0.69 16.18
C THR A 563 -9.26 -1.01 14.68
N HIS A 564 -9.02 -2.27 14.28
CA HIS A 564 -9.04 -2.67 12.85
C HIS A 564 -8.11 -1.85 11.93
N CYS A 565 -6.97 -1.38 12.46
CA CYS A 565 -6.03 -0.54 11.72
C CYS A 565 -4.87 -1.29 11.05
N ASN A 566 -4.84 -2.64 11.12
CA ASN A 566 -3.67 -3.44 10.74
C ASN A 566 -2.39 -2.92 11.42
N LEU A 567 -2.47 -2.74 12.74
CA LEU A 567 -1.36 -2.19 13.52
C LEU A 567 -0.45 -3.34 13.96
N SER A 568 0.70 -3.50 13.29
CA SER A 568 1.71 -4.48 13.71
C SER A 568 2.59 -3.95 14.86
N GLY A 569 3.34 -4.83 15.52
CA GLY A 569 4.32 -4.41 16.54
C GLY A 569 5.29 -3.31 16.07
N GLU A 570 5.80 -3.42 14.83
CA GLU A 570 6.67 -2.41 14.21
C GLU A 570 5.98 -1.04 14.02
N LYS A 571 4.68 -1.03 13.68
CA LYS A 571 3.89 0.21 13.56
C LYS A 571 3.58 0.81 14.93
N LEU A 572 3.28 -0.04 15.92
CA LEU A 572 3.05 0.39 17.30
C LEU A 572 4.30 1.06 17.91
N LYS A 573 5.48 0.55 17.60
CA LYS A 573 6.77 1.12 18.03
C LYS A 573 6.94 2.59 17.59
N VAL A 574 6.46 2.95 16.39
CA VAL A 574 6.47 4.33 15.89
C VAL A 574 5.58 5.23 16.76
N LEU A 575 4.41 4.74 17.16
CA LEU A 575 3.43 5.48 17.96
C LEU A 575 3.81 5.61 19.43
N THR A 576 4.65 4.70 19.94
CA THR A 576 4.90 4.50 21.37
C THR A 576 5.32 5.78 22.09
N LYS A 577 6.29 6.52 21.55
CA LYS A 577 6.77 7.79 22.14
C LYS A 577 5.67 8.87 22.19
N ALA A 578 4.82 8.91 21.17
CA ALA A 578 3.74 9.90 21.09
C ALA A 578 2.61 9.57 22.09
N LEU A 579 2.29 8.29 22.23
CA LEU A 579 1.27 7.80 23.18
C LEU A 579 1.68 8.07 24.63
N ASP A 580 2.93 7.76 24.99
CA ASP A 580 3.48 8.04 26.32
C ASP A 580 3.41 9.54 26.68
N LYS A 581 3.72 10.40 25.71
CA LYS A 581 3.72 11.86 25.90
C LYS A 581 2.30 12.45 26.00
N CYS A 582 1.35 11.96 25.20
CA CYS A 582 0.00 12.54 25.12
C CYS A 582 -0.92 12.15 26.28
N LYS A 583 -0.57 11.09 27.03
CA LYS A 583 -1.32 10.55 28.18
C LYS A 583 -2.82 10.44 27.91
N CYS A 584 -3.17 9.59 26.95
CA CYS A 584 -4.54 9.40 26.51
C CYS A 584 -5.45 8.91 27.65
N LYS A 585 -6.61 9.55 27.80
CA LYS A 585 -7.61 9.16 28.82
C LYS A 585 -8.38 7.91 28.41
N GLU A 586 -8.76 7.76 27.14
CA GLU A 586 -9.47 6.62 26.60
C GLU A 586 -8.74 6.06 25.36
N LEU A 587 -8.24 4.82 25.44
CA LEU A 587 -7.45 4.21 24.37
C LEU A 587 -8.10 2.90 23.88
N GLY A 588 -8.38 2.82 22.59
CA GLY A 588 -8.75 1.58 21.89
C GLY A 588 -7.63 1.16 20.94
N LEU A 589 -7.17 -0.08 21.02
CA LEU A 589 -5.99 -0.57 20.32
C LEU A 589 -6.15 -2.04 19.92
N VAL A 590 -6.04 -2.34 18.63
CA VAL A 590 -5.92 -3.73 18.13
C VAL A 590 -4.55 -3.90 17.51
N VAL A 591 -3.74 -4.82 18.03
CA VAL A 591 -2.37 -5.06 17.57
C VAL A 591 -2.26 -6.47 17.01
N GLU A 592 -1.57 -6.60 15.88
CA GLU A 592 -1.35 -7.86 15.16
C GLU A 592 0.14 -8.22 15.18
N ASP A 593 0.45 -9.52 15.22
CA ASP A 593 1.82 -10.07 15.12
C ASP A 593 2.82 -9.43 16.10
N LEU A 594 2.40 -9.19 17.35
CA LEU A 594 3.27 -8.63 18.38
C LEU A 594 4.29 -9.68 18.84
N ARG A 595 5.59 -9.32 18.80
CA ARG A 595 6.71 -10.17 19.25
C ARG A 595 7.34 -9.73 20.57
N ASP A 596 7.13 -8.47 20.95
CA ASP A 596 7.63 -7.86 22.19
C ASP A 596 6.53 -6.94 22.74
N VAL A 597 6.22 -7.06 24.03
CA VAL A 597 5.17 -6.29 24.71
C VAL A 597 5.65 -4.94 25.24
N LYS A 598 6.95 -4.64 25.22
CA LYS A 598 7.50 -3.41 25.78
C LYS A 598 6.86 -2.15 25.19
N ASP A 599 6.72 -2.11 23.87
CA ASP A 599 6.11 -0.97 23.16
C ASP A 599 4.62 -0.84 23.49
N LEU A 600 3.91 -1.97 23.61
CA LEU A 600 2.51 -2.02 24.04
C LEU A 600 2.32 -1.51 25.48
N ILE A 601 3.12 -2.00 26.43
CA ILE A 601 3.06 -1.57 27.84
C ILE A 601 3.34 -0.07 27.95
N THR A 602 4.32 0.42 27.19
CA THR A 602 4.63 1.86 27.14
C THR A 602 3.43 2.64 26.57
N ALA A 603 2.82 2.16 25.49
CA ALA A 603 1.65 2.79 24.87
C ALA A 603 0.42 2.80 25.78
N LEU A 604 0.19 1.75 26.58
CA LEU A 604 -0.91 1.65 27.55
C LEU A 604 -0.74 2.62 28.71
N GLY A 605 0.50 2.96 29.09
CA GLY A 605 0.76 3.90 30.18
C GLY A 605 0.16 3.45 31.51
N LYS A 606 -0.39 4.40 32.28
CA LYS A 606 -1.07 4.18 33.57
C LYS A 606 -2.27 5.11 33.69
N ASP A 607 -3.25 4.71 34.51
CA ASP A 607 -4.47 5.48 34.79
C ASP A 607 -5.31 5.84 33.53
N THR A 608 -5.14 5.08 32.43
CA THR A 608 -5.92 5.20 31.20
C THR A 608 -7.19 4.34 31.29
N ILE A 609 -8.23 4.70 30.56
CA ILE A 609 -9.40 3.88 30.29
C ILE A 609 -9.14 3.12 28.99
N VAL A 610 -8.90 1.83 29.07
CA VAL A 610 -8.68 1.00 27.87
C VAL A 610 -10.05 0.57 27.36
N THR A 611 -10.51 1.12 26.25
CA THR A 611 -11.85 0.81 25.72
C THR A 611 -11.87 -0.57 25.08
N ASP A 612 -10.84 -0.86 24.27
CA ASP A 612 -10.69 -2.09 23.51
C ASP A 612 -9.20 -2.41 23.40
N LEU A 613 -8.76 -3.58 23.83
CA LEU A 613 -7.39 -4.06 23.61
C LEU A 613 -7.41 -5.47 23.06
N HIS A 614 -7.12 -5.66 21.77
CA HIS A 614 -7.03 -7.01 21.20
C HIS A 614 -5.61 -7.28 20.68
N LEU A 615 -5.02 -8.39 21.08
CA LEU A 615 -3.76 -8.91 20.54
C LEU A 615 -4.07 -10.13 19.68
N LYS A 616 -4.01 -9.94 18.35
CA LYS A 616 -4.26 -11.00 17.37
C LYS A 616 -2.94 -11.57 16.88
N ASN A 617 -2.91 -12.88 16.61
CA ASN A 617 -1.77 -13.56 15.99
C ASN A 617 -0.40 -13.35 16.66
N SER A 618 -0.37 -12.89 17.92
CA SER A 618 0.86 -12.55 18.62
C SER A 618 1.46 -13.80 19.26
N SER A 619 2.76 -14.03 19.05
CA SER A 619 3.51 -15.14 19.66
C SER A 619 4.16 -14.65 20.96
N LEU A 620 3.34 -14.44 22.00
CA LEU A 620 3.80 -13.93 23.29
C LEU A 620 4.19 -15.06 24.24
N SER A 621 5.28 -14.88 24.99
CA SER A 621 5.62 -15.78 26.10
C SER A 621 4.68 -15.58 27.30
N LEU A 622 4.67 -16.55 28.23
CA LEU A 622 3.95 -16.39 29.49
C LEU A 622 4.40 -15.14 30.27
N GLU A 623 5.70 -14.83 30.21
CA GLU A 623 6.26 -13.66 30.89
C GLU A 623 5.78 -12.35 30.23
N ASP A 624 5.65 -12.32 28.91
CA ASP A 624 5.12 -11.16 28.18
C ASP A 624 3.66 -10.87 28.58
N LEU A 625 2.83 -11.91 28.68
CA LEU A 625 1.46 -11.76 29.16
C LEU A 625 1.39 -11.24 30.59
N ARG A 626 2.21 -11.79 31.49
CA ARG A 626 2.26 -11.32 32.89
C ARG A 626 2.55 -9.83 32.91
N GLN A 627 3.49 -9.37 32.09
CA GLN A 627 3.78 -7.95 31.96
C GLN A 627 2.59 -7.14 31.42
N VAL A 628 1.85 -7.66 30.42
CA VAL A 628 0.63 -7.01 29.90
C VAL A 628 -0.48 -6.94 30.94
N LEU A 629 -0.78 -8.04 31.64
CA LEU A 629 -1.78 -8.06 32.72
C LEU A 629 -1.41 -7.12 33.85
N ASN A 630 -0.13 -7.11 34.26
CA ASN A 630 0.39 -6.18 35.25
C ASN A 630 0.30 -4.72 34.80
N ALA A 631 0.37 -4.45 33.49
CA ALA A 631 0.12 -3.13 32.92
C ALA A 631 -1.37 -2.78 32.93
N LEU A 632 -2.26 -3.73 32.63
CA LEU A 632 -3.72 -3.57 32.67
C LEU A 632 -4.24 -3.31 34.10
N ALA A 633 -3.65 -3.94 35.11
CA ALA A 633 -3.97 -3.70 36.52
C ALA A 633 -3.67 -2.26 36.99
N LYS A 634 -2.80 -1.55 36.27
CA LYS A 634 -2.46 -0.14 36.54
C LYS A 634 -3.40 0.85 35.83
N GLN A 635 -4.39 0.35 35.09
CA GLN A 635 -5.34 1.18 34.37
C GLN A 635 -6.50 1.61 35.25
N ARG A 636 -7.13 2.73 34.90
CA ARG A 636 -8.28 3.26 35.64
C ARG A 636 -9.50 2.37 35.45
N ARG A 637 -9.70 1.91 34.22
CA ARG A 637 -10.79 1.03 33.80
C ARG A 637 -10.40 0.34 32.49
N VAL A 638 -10.91 -0.85 32.27
CA VAL A 638 -10.69 -1.64 31.06
C VAL A 638 -12.08 -2.11 30.60
N ASP A 639 -12.46 -1.95 29.33
CA ASP A 639 -13.82 -2.28 28.83
C ASP A 639 -13.87 -3.50 27.91
N ALA A 640 -12.77 -3.87 27.25
CA ALA A 640 -12.64 -5.11 26.49
C ALA A 640 -11.15 -5.46 26.31
N VAL A 641 -10.78 -6.73 26.53
CA VAL A 641 -9.39 -7.22 26.42
C VAL A 641 -9.37 -8.63 25.82
N ASP A 642 -8.94 -8.79 24.58
CA ASP A 642 -8.81 -10.09 23.93
C ASP A 642 -7.31 -10.43 23.75
N LEU A 643 -6.81 -11.46 24.45
CA LEU A 643 -5.38 -11.83 24.47
C LEU A 643 -5.18 -13.25 23.92
N THR A 644 -5.11 -13.39 22.60
CA THR A 644 -4.85 -14.72 22.02
C THR A 644 -3.38 -15.12 22.23
N LEU A 645 -3.17 -16.38 22.61
CA LEU A 645 -1.88 -16.95 22.95
C LEU A 645 -1.52 -18.09 22.00
N ARG A 646 -0.24 -18.15 21.63
CA ARG A 646 0.34 -19.29 20.89
C ARG A 646 1.53 -19.80 21.69
N ILE A 647 1.37 -20.95 22.34
CA ILE A 647 2.44 -21.60 23.10
C ILE A 647 3.14 -22.59 22.16
N PRO A 648 4.40 -22.38 21.75
CA PRO A 648 5.13 -23.38 20.96
C PRO A 648 5.49 -24.59 21.85
N TYR A 649 5.10 -25.79 21.45
CA TYR A 649 5.50 -27.05 22.10
C TYR A 649 6.97 -27.37 21.74
N GLU A 650 7.87 -27.48 22.73
CA GLU A 650 9.32 -27.65 22.51
C GLU A 650 9.77 -29.07 22.07
N ASN A 651 8.86 -30.04 21.90
CA ASN A 651 9.23 -31.45 21.65
C ASN A 651 8.66 -32.07 20.36
N SER A 652 8.54 -31.30 19.27
CA SER A 652 8.23 -31.86 17.95
C SER A 652 9.52 -32.07 17.15
N THR A 653 10.08 -33.28 17.17
CA THR A 653 10.94 -33.71 16.07
C THR A 653 10.09 -33.75 14.80
N VAL A 654 10.32 -32.79 13.89
CA VAL A 654 9.78 -32.83 12.53
C VAL A 654 10.37 -34.05 11.84
N THR A 655 9.64 -35.17 11.89
CA THR A 655 9.84 -36.26 10.92
C THR A 655 8.91 -35.96 9.77
N ALA A 656 9.47 -35.40 8.70
CA ALA A 656 8.82 -35.35 7.41
C ALA A 656 8.57 -36.81 6.97
N ILE A 657 7.37 -37.32 7.19
CA ILE A 657 6.92 -38.56 6.58
C ILE A 657 6.45 -38.18 5.17
N THR A 658 7.38 -38.22 4.22
CA THR A 658 7.04 -38.33 2.81
C THR A 658 6.33 -39.66 2.61
N THR A 659 5.05 -39.62 2.23
CA THR A 659 4.41 -40.76 1.57
C THR A 659 4.16 -40.37 0.12
N GLU A 660 5.07 -40.86 -0.74
CA GLU A 660 4.82 -41.06 -2.15
C GLU A 660 3.66 -42.05 -2.30
N ASN A 661 2.69 -41.73 -3.15
CA ASN A 661 2.19 -42.70 -4.13
C ASN A 661 1.45 -42.00 -5.28
N GLU A 662 1.93 -42.34 -6.47
CA GLU A 662 1.46 -42.03 -7.81
C GLU A 662 0.09 -42.68 -8.08
N ASP A 663 -0.84 -41.98 -8.72
CA ASP A 663 -1.24 -42.24 -10.12
C ASP A 663 -2.55 -41.52 -10.55
N MET A 664 -2.40 -40.66 -11.57
CA MET A 664 -3.19 -40.52 -12.82
C MET A 664 -4.74 -40.45 -12.80
N CYS A 665 -5.32 -39.28 -13.16
CA CYS A 665 -5.79 -38.99 -14.54
C CYS A 665 -6.48 -37.60 -14.69
N ASP A 666 -5.84 -36.72 -15.48
CA ASP A 666 -6.41 -35.96 -16.63
C ASP A 666 -7.66 -35.04 -16.49
N ARG A 667 -7.45 -33.71 -16.42
CA ARG A 667 -7.52 -32.75 -17.56
C ARG A 667 -7.51 -31.25 -17.14
N HIS A 668 -6.54 -30.51 -17.70
CA HIS A 668 -6.50 -29.10 -18.20
C HIS A 668 -7.16 -27.96 -17.35
N THR A 669 -6.57 -26.79 -17.10
CA THR A 669 -5.35 -26.06 -17.55
C THR A 669 -5.21 -24.78 -16.69
N ASP A 670 -3.98 -24.24 -16.63
CA ASP A 670 -3.56 -22.87 -16.24
C ASP A 670 -3.04 -22.63 -14.82
N THR A 671 -1.72 -22.73 -14.69
CA THR A 671 -0.87 -22.22 -13.60
C THR A 671 -0.50 -20.75 -13.81
N PRO A 672 -0.21 -20.03 -12.71
CA PRO A 672 1.04 -19.28 -12.57
C PRO A 672 1.92 -19.85 -11.45
N GLN A 673 3.24 -19.77 -11.67
CA GLN A 673 4.31 -20.25 -10.80
C GLN A 673 4.54 -19.38 -9.55
N GLU A 674 4.45 -20.07 -8.40
CA GLU A 674 5.29 -20.08 -7.19
C GLU A 674 6.10 -18.86 -6.77
N GLY A 675 5.76 -18.39 -5.57
CA GLY A 675 6.59 -17.51 -4.74
C GLY A 675 5.92 -17.01 -3.46
N GLU A 676 4.93 -17.72 -2.89
CA GLU A 676 4.36 -17.41 -1.58
C GLU A 676 4.16 -18.73 -0.81
N THR A 677 4.77 -18.82 0.36
CA THR A 677 4.45 -19.84 1.36
C THR A 677 3.06 -19.54 1.91
N ASP A 678 2.07 -20.35 1.52
CA ASP A 678 0.72 -20.32 2.09
C ASP A 678 0.80 -20.56 3.61
N GLY A 679 0.74 -19.47 4.37
CA GLY A 679 0.33 -19.49 5.76
C GLY A 679 -1.17 -19.72 5.77
N LEU A 680 -1.59 -20.90 6.21
CA LEU A 680 -2.99 -21.26 6.39
C LEU A 680 -3.70 -20.21 7.27
N ASP A 681 -4.54 -19.42 6.62
CA ASP A 681 -5.49 -18.49 7.24
C ASP A 681 -6.56 -19.28 8.00
N PHE A 682 -6.65 -19.09 9.32
CA PHE A 682 -7.79 -19.56 10.11
C PHE A 682 -8.41 -18.36 10.83
N ASN A 683 -9.46 -17.82 10.22
CA ASN A 683 -10.34 -16.83 10.83
C ASN A 683 -11.32 -17.52 11.78
N LEU A 684 -11.27 -17.19 13.07
CA LEU A 684 -12.34 -17.52 14.02
C LEU A 684 -13.48 -16.50 13.87
N GLU A 685 -14.53 -16.83 13.11
CA GLU A 685 -15.79 -16.10 13.17
C GLU A 685 -16.58 -16.52 14.42
N ARG A 686 -16.73 -15.60 15.39
CA ARG A 686 -17.57 -15.79 16.58
C ARG A 686 -19.05 -15.89 16.20
N LYS A 687 -19.64 -17.08 16.29
CA LYS A 687 -21.09 -17.25 16.45
C LYS A 687 -21.44 -17.11 17.93
N ILE A 688 -21.95 -15.93 18.30
CA ILE A 688 -22.39 -15.61 19.68
C ILE A 688 -23.57 -16.54 20.03
N ILE A 689 -23.36 -17.48 20.96
CA ILE A 689 -24.44 -18.28 21.56
C ILE A 689 -24.99 -17.51 22.76
N SER A 690 -25.75 -16.46 22.48
CA SER A 690 -26.70 -15.88 23.44
C SER A 690 -27.70 -15.04 22.67
N THR A 691 -28.98 -15.42 22.72
CA THR A 691 -30.09 -14.65 22.14
C THR A 691 -30.57 -13.50 23.03
N GLU A 692 -29.90 -13.24 24.16
CA GLU A 692 -30.10 -12.05 25.00
C GLU A 692 -28.77 -11.32 25.28
N PRO A 693 -28.77 -9.97 25.33
CA PRO A 693 -27.54 -9.19 25.43
C PRO A 693 -27.02 -9.18 26.87
N LEU A 694 -26.20 -10.16 27.23
CA LEU A 694 -25.29 -10.02 28.36
C LEU A 694 -24.28 -8.92 28.01
N ARG A 695 -24.48 -7.71 28.54
CA ARG A 695 -23.54 -6.59 28.45
C ARG A 695 -22.28 -6.90 29.28
N CYS A 696 -21.41 -7.79 28.79
CA CYS A 696 -20.11 -8.08 29.41
C CYS A 696 -19.10 -6.99 29.04
N LYS A 697 -18.42 -6.40 30.05
CA LYS A 697 -17.44 -5.31 29.89
C LYS A 697 -15.98 -5.74 30.20
N HIS A 698 -15.71 -7.02 30.39
CA HIS A 698 -14.36 -7.57 30.49
C HIS A 698 -14.44 -9.00 29.96
N THR A 699 -13.79 -9.32 28.83
CA THR A 699 -13.76 -10.68 28.29
C THR A 699 -12.33 -11.06 27.98
N LEU A 700 -11.63 -11.71 28.90
CA LEU A 700 -10.30 -12.26 28.65
C LEU A 700 -10.43 -13.58 27.88
N THR A 701 -10.01 -13.60 26.62
CA THR A 701 -9.80 -14.87 25.90
C THR A 701 -8.31 -15.21 25.92
N LEU A 702 -7.98 -16.46 26.18
CA LEU A 702 -6.63 -17.05 26.16
C LEU A 702 -6.66 -18.27 25.24
N GLY A 703 -5.91 -18.23 24.14
CA GLY A 703 -5.71 -19.39 23.24
C GLY A 703 -4.57 -20.29 23.71
N LEU A 704 -4.68 -21.59 23.59
CA LEU A 704 -3.61 -22.55 23.86
C LEU A 704 -3.31 -23.30 22.56
N GLY A 705 -2.37 -22.77 21.78
CA GLY A 705 -1.92 -23.48 20.58
C GLY A 705 -1.20 -24.78 20.94
N ALA A 706 -1.80 -25.94 20.68
CA ALA A 706 -1.14 -27.25 20.79
C ALA A 706 -1.08 -27.92 19.41
N GLN A 707 0.07 -28.47 19.01
CA GLN A 707 0.13 -29.37 17.86
C GLN A 707 -0.55 -30.71 18.23
N ILE A 708 -1.63 -31.03 17.53
CA ILE A 708 -2.45 -32.22 17.77
C ILE A 708 -1.65 -33.46 17.37
N SER A 709 -0.98 -34.08 18.33
CA SER A 709 -0.33 -35.39 18.18
C SER A 709 -0.69 -36.37 19.30
N GLN A 710 -1.57 -35.97 20.24
CA GLN A 710 -1.93 -36.78 21.39
C GLN A 710 -3.32 -37.41 21.25
N LEU A 711 -3.43 -38.68 21.67
CA LEU A 711 -4.67 -39.44 21.77
C LEU A 711 -5.60 -38.96 22.92
N GLU A 712 -5.14 -38.04 23.77
CA GLU A 712 -5.88 -37.52 24.93
C GLU A 712 -6.53 -36.16 24.63
N PRO A 713 -7.68 -35.82 25.25
CA PRO A 713 -8.35 -34.54 25.07
C PRO A 713 -7.56 -33.39 25.73
N CYS A 714 -7.17 -32.39 24.93
CA CYS A 714 -6.39 -31.23 25.38
C CYS A 714 -7.19 -29.94 25.21
N MET A 715 -7.09 -29.00 26.15
CA MET A 715 -7.71 -27.67 26.05
C MET A 715 -6.90 -26.80 25.09
N LEU A 716 -7.57 -26.29 24.07
CA LEU A 716 -7.02 -25.46 23.00
C LEU A 716 -7.32 -23.98 23.19
N GLN A 717 -8.32 -23.62 23.99
CA GLN A 717 -8.65 -22.21 24.29
C GLN A 717 -9.50 -22.14 25.56
N ILE A 718 -9.32 -21.07 26.32
CA ILE A 718 -10.18 -20.68 27.44
C ILE A 718 -10.58 -19.21 27.28
N SER A 719 -11.88 -18.95 27.23
CA SER A 719 -12.48 -17.62 27.17
C SER A 719 -13.26 -17.35 28.44
N ILE A 720 -12.97 -16.24 29.10
CA ILE A 720 -13.50 -15.89 30.42
C ILE A 720 -14.07 -14.48 30.36
N SER A 721 -15.36 -14.32 30.63
CA SER A 721 -15.99 -13.01 30.74
C SER A 721 -16.36 -12.69 32.18
N GLN A 722 -16.04 -11.47 32.60
CA GLN A 722 -16.32 -10.91 33.91
C GLN A 722 -17.34 -9.76 33.79
N ALA A 723 -18.20 -9.61 34.81
CA ALA A 723 -19.12 -8.47 34.90
C ALA A 723 -18.39 -7.15 35.17
N ALA A 724 -19.07 -6.04 34.92
CA ALA A 724 -18.57 -4.71 35.24
C ALA A 724 -18.56 -4.50 36.77
N SER A 725 -17.45 -4.81 37.44
CA SER A 725 -17.21 -4.24 38.76
C SER A 725 -16.76 -2.78 38.58
N SER A 726 -17.05 -1.92 39.56
CA SER A 726 -16.57 -0.53 39.59
C SER A 726 -15.08 -0.42 39.96
N GLU A 727 -14.34 -1.54 39.95
CA GLU A 727 -12.99 -1.66 40.50
C GLU A 727 -11.94 -1.92 39.40
N ARG A 728 -10.66 -1.71 39.75
CA ARG A 728 -9.51 -1.87 38.85
C ARG A 728 -9.34 -3.32 38.40
N PHE A 729 -8.75 -3.53 37.22
CA PHE A 729 -8.37 -4.85 36.72
C PHE A 729 -7.47 -5.57 37.76
N SER A 730 -7.82 -6.81 38.13
CA SER A 730 -7.23 -7.52 39.28
C SER A 730 -5.93 -8.25 38.92
N ASN A 731 -5.00 -8.39 39.87
CA ASN A 731 -3.79 -9.21 39.67
C ASN A 731 -4.07 -10.73 39.72
N THR A 732 -5.25 -11.14 40.18
CA THR A 732 -5.68 -12.56 40.24
C THR A 732 -5.67 -13.27 38.87
N TRP A 733 -5.71 -12.50 37.78
CA TRP A 733 -5.52 -13.01 36.43
C TRP A 733 -4.12 -13.62 36.19
N THR A 734 -3.09 -13.18 36.93
CA THR A 734 -1.73 -13.75 36.81
C THR A 734 -1.63 -15.15 37.42
N ASP A 735 -2.29 -15.40 38.55
CA ASP A 735 -2.38 -16.73 39.18
C ASP A 735 -3.16 -17.70 38.29
N LEU A 736 -4.23 -17.21 37.66
CA LEU A 736 -5.00 -17.99 36.69
C LEU A 736 -4.15 -18.34 35.46
N LEU A 737 -3.32 -17.42 34.95
CA LEU A 737 -2.41 -17.70 33.83
C LEU A 737 -1.42 -18.82 34.15
N GLU A 738 -0.84 -18.83 35.36
CA GLU A 738 0.08 -19.92 35.77
C GLU A 738 -0.63 -21.27 35.80
N THR A 739 -1.87 -21.27 36.28
CA THR A 739 -2.70 -22.47 36.31
C THR A 739 -3.01 -22.97 34.90
N VAL A 740 -3.41 -22.08 34.00
CA VAL A 740 -3.71 -22.41 32.60
C VAL A 740 -2.46 -22.90 31.86
N HIS A 741 -1.28 -22.31 32.12
CA HIS A 741 -0.03 -22.75 31.51
C HIS A 741 0.41 -24.13 31.98
N THR A 742 0.38 -24.39 33.28
CA THR A 742 0.72 -25.72 33.85
C THR A 742 -0.22 -26.81 33.37
N LEU A 743 -1.48 -26.46 33.10
CA LEU A 743 -2.48 -27.34 32.49
C LEU A 743 -2.23 -27.63 31.01
N GLY A 744 -1.46 -26.81 30.30
CA GLY A 744 -1.05 -27.10 28.92
C GLY A 744 0.00 -28.21 28.81
N GLU A 745 0.70 -28.54 29.91
CA GLU A 745 1.79 -29.53 29.95
C GLU A 745 1.32 -30.92 30.46
N SER A 746 0.04 -31.09 30.81
CA SER A 746 -0.53 -32.34 31.36
C SER A 746 -2.01 -32.52 30.95
N PRO A 747 -2.59 -33.74 30.98
CA PRO A 747 -4.02 -33.91 30.75
C PRO A 747 -4.81 -33.11 31.78
N LEU A 748 -5.63 -32.19 31.30
CA LEU A 748 -6.29 -31.19 32.15
C LEU A 748 -7.19 -31.83 33.19
N SER A 749 -7.11 -31.32 34.41
CA SER A 749 -8.16 -31.48 35.42
C SER A 749 -8.85 -30.14 35.64
N CYS A 750 -10.17 -30.06 35.39
CA CYS A 750 -10.94 -28.84 35.69
C CYS A 750 -10.87 -28.44 37.18
N ALA A 751 -10.43 -29.33 38.08
CA ALA A 751 -10.23 -29.05 39.50
C ALA A 751 -9.12 -28.00 39.75
N ALA A 752 -8.07 -27.98 38.93
CA ALA A 752 -7.02 -26.96 39.04
C ALA A 752 -7.56 -25.58 38.61
N LEU A 753 -8.29 -25.51 37.48
CA LEU A 753 -8.97 -24.29 37.03
C LEU A 753 -9.98 -23.79 38.06
N GLN A 754 -10.70 -24.70 38.70
CA GLN A 754 -11.65 -24.37 39.76
C GLN A 754 -10.97 -23.62 40.90
N SER A 755 -9.83 -24.11 41.38
CA SER A 755 -9.10 -23.46 42.48
C SER A 755 -8.71 -22.01 42.14
N SER A 756 -8.37 -21.74 40.89
CA SER A 756 -7.92 -20.40 40.46
C SER A 756 -9.09 -19.49 40.05
N LEU A 757 -10.13 -20.02 39.40
CA LEU A 757 -11.31 -19.25 38.97
C LEU A 757 -12.13 -18.72 40.16
N ILE A 758 -12.17 -19.44 41.28
CA ILE A 758 -12.84 -18.98 42.51
C ILE A 758 -12.22 -17.68 43.05
N HIS A 759 -10.93 -17.46 42.79
CA HIS A 759 -10.21 -16.28 43.23
C HIS A 759 -10.35 -15.09 42.27
N VAL A 760 -10.87 -15.30 41.05
CA VAL A 760 -11.17 -14.21 40.11
C VAL A 760 -12.57 -13.66 40.41
N PRO A 761 -12.70 -12.40 40.87
CA PRO A 761 -13.99 -11.83 41.24
C PRO A 761 -14.92 -11.72 40.04
N ASP A 762 -16.24 -11.88 40.23
CA ASP A 762 -17.28 -11.54 39.24
C ASP A 762 -17.21 -12.22 37.85
N VAL A 763 -16.54 -13.36 37.72
CA VAL A 763 -16.58 -14.15 36.47
C VAL A 763 -18.01 -14.61 36.20
N LYS A 764 -18.57 -14.25 35.04
CA LYS A 764 -19.95 -14.59 34.63
C LYS A 764 -20.01 -15.65 33.57
N MET A 765 -18.98 -15.76 32.72
CA MET A 765 -18.94 -16.75 31.66
C MET A 765 -17.55 -17.37 31.53
N VAL A 766 -17.52 -18.69 31.32
CA VAL A 766 -16.32 -19.45 30.96
C VAL A 766 -16.65 -20.37 29.78
N GLU A 767 -15.90 -20.23 28.70
CA GLU A 767 -15.98 -21.07 27.51
C GLU A 767 -14.63 -21.77 27.31
N LEU A 768 -14.66 -23.09 27.18
CA LEU A 768 -13.48 -23.93 27.02
C LEU A 768 -13.54 -24.61 25.65
N VAL A 769 -12.44 -24.61 24.91
CA VAL A 769 -12.34 -25.32 23.62
C VAL A 769 -11.35 -26.44 23.78
N PHE A 770 -11.69 -27.64 23.30
CA PHE A 770 -10.89 -28.85 23.41
C PHE A 770 -10.64 -29.50 22.05
N SER A 771 -9.56 -30.30 21.95
CA SER A 771 -9.28 -31.13 20.78
C SER A 771 -10.32 -32.25 20.58
N SER A 772 -10.82 -32.82 21.67
CA SER A 772 -11.93 -33.77 21.71
C SER A 772 -12.73 -33.58 22.99
N LEU A 773 -14.06 -33.60 22.90
CA LEU A 773 -14.96 -33.37 24.03
C LEU A 773 -15.47 -34.72 24.54
N THR A 774 -14.83 -35.32 25.55
CA THR A 774 -15.22 -36.63 26.08
C THR A 774 -16.24 -36.53 27.23
N VAL A 775 -16.86 -37.65 27.59
CA VAL A 775 -17.75 -37.75 28.77
C VAL A 775 -17.06 -37.27 30.06
N GLY A 776 -15.78 -37.59 30.22
CA GLY A 776 -14.98 -37.14 31.38
C GLY A 776 -14.84 -35.62 31.42
N VAL A 777 -14.47 -35.00 30.29
CA VAL A 777 -14.31 -33.55 30.18
C VAL A 777 -15.64 -32.83 30.44
N ALA A 778 -16.75 -33.34 29.91
CA ALA A 778 -18.07 -32.77 30.14
C ALA A 778 -18.49 -32.83 31.62
N ALA A 779 -18.25 -33.95 32.30
CA ALA A 779 -18.55 -34.10 33.74
C ALA A 779 -17.68 -33.17 34.60
N GLU A 780 -16.37 -33.08 34.30
CA GLU A 780 -15.46 -32.18 34.98
C GLU A 780 -15.83 -30.70 34.80
N PHE A 781 -16.26 -30.31 33.59
CA PHE A 781 -16.76 -28.96 33.33
C PHE A 781 -18.02 -28.63 34.14
N LEU A 782 -18.97 -29.56 34.28
CA LEU A 782 -20.15 -29.33 35.12
C LEU A 782 -19.78 -29.15 36.60
N SER A 783 -18.81 -29.92 37.10
CA SER A 783 -18.24 -29.74 38.43
C SER A 783 -17.63 -28.34 38.60
N LEU A 784 -16.87 -27.87 37.61
CA LEU A 784 -16.33 -26.52 37.59
C LEU A 784 -17.43 -25.45 37.61
N PHE A 785 -18.43 -25.58 36.73
CA PHE A 785 -19.53 -24.62 36.61
C PHE A 785 -20.34 -24.49 37.91
N GLN A 786 -20.50 -25.60 38.63
CA GLN A 786 -21.17 -25.63 39.92
C GLN A 786 -20.32 -25.01 41.03
N ALA A 787 -19.04 -25.37 41.10
CA ALA A 787 -18.13 -24.87 42.11
C ALA A 787 -17.89 -23.35 42.06
N CYS A 788 -18.15 -22.73 40.91
CA CYS A 788 -18.07 -21.29 40.72
C CYS A 788 -19.48 -20.64 40.78
N PRO A 789 -19.92 -20.15 41.95
CA PRO A 789 -21.26 -19.56 42.13
C PRO A 789 -21.44 -18.23 41.39
N THR A 790 -20.36 -17.60 40.90
CA THR A 790 -20.43 -16.35 40.13
C THR A 790 -20.83 -16.58 38.66
N LEU A 791 -20.62 -17.79 38.12
CA LEU A 791 -20.91 -18.14 36.73
C LEU A 791 -22.42 -18.17 36.47
N LEU A 792 -22.83 -17.41 35.45
CA LEU A 792 -24.20 -17.39 34.92
C LEU A 792 -24.31 -18.20 33.64
N SER A 793 -23.23 -18.32 32.86
CA SER A 793 -23.18 -19.13 31.64
C SER A 793 -21.81 -19.79 31.52
N GLY A 794 -21.71 -20.89 30.81
CA GLY A 794 -20.44 -21.46 30.42
C GLY A 794 -20.60 -22.52 29.34
N GLY A 795 -19.51 -22.92 28.70
CA GLY A 795 -19.57 -23.99 27.73
C GLY A 795 -18.25 -24.67 27.44
N CYS A 796 -18.34 -25.82 26.79
CA CYS A 796 -17.23 -26.58 26.22
C CYS A 796 -17.51 -26.81 24.73
N LYS A 797 -16.48 -26.68 23.88
CA LYS A 797 -16.58 -26.89 22.43
C LYS A 797 -15.48 -27.80 21.91
N GLN A 798 -15.79 -28.56 20.86
CA GLN A 798 -14.79 -29.29 20.10
C GLN A 798 -14.21 -28.41 18.98
N TRP A 799 -12.91 -28.54 18.71
CA TRP A 799 -12.23 -27.87 17.60
C TRP A 799 -12.54 -28.53 16.23
N GLU A 800 -12.98 -27.75 15.25
CA GLU A 800 -13.53 -28.23 13.97
C GLU A 800 -12.52 -28.96 13.05
N ASP A 801 -11.22 -28.63 13.11
CA ASP A 801 -10.16 -29.22 12.27
C ASP A 801 -9.33 -30.32 12.97
N ALA A 802 -9.74 -30.77 14.16
CA ALA A 802 -9.06 -31.85 14.85
C ALA A 802 -9.44 -33.18 14.21
N GLY A 803 -8.68 -33.63 13.20
CA GLY A 803 -8.80 -34.96 12.56
C GLY A 803 -8.49 -36.16 13.48
N GLY A 804 -8.77 -36.04 14.78
CA GLY A 804 -8.56 -37.06 15.78
C GLY A 804 -9.54 -38.22 15.63
N GLN A 805 -9.00 -39.44 15.57
CA GLN A 805 -9.73 -40.72 15.54
C GLN A 805 -10.42 -41.08 16.88
N GLY A 806 -10.85 -40.10 17.68
CA GLY A 806 -11.45 -40.32 19.00
C GLY A 806 -12.96 -40.07 19.02
N GLU A 807 -13.71 -40.90 19.75
CA GLU A 807 -15.15 -40.71 20.00
C GLU A 807 -15.37 -39.40 20.80
N SER A 808 -15.90 -38.37 20.13
CA SER A 808 -16.33 -37.14 20.78
C SER A 808 -17.80 -37.25 21.21
N LEU A 809 -18.13 -36.75 22.40
CA LEU A 809 -19.48 -36.73 22.95
C LEU A 809 -20.43 -35.88 22.10
N CYS A 810 -19.99 -34.67 21.75
CA CYS A 810 -20.82 -33.65 21.10
C CYS A 810 -19.95 -32.51 20.53
N SER A 811 -20.52 -31.65 19.68
CA SER A 811 -19.81 -30.48 19.13
C SER A 811 -19.74 -29.33 20.15
N ASP A 812 -20.83 -29.08 20.89
CA ASP A 812 -20.91 -28.07 21.93
C ASP A 812 -21.69 -28.56 23.16
N LEU A 813 -21.24 -28.15 24.35
CA LEU A 813 -21.94 -28.29 25.63
C LEU A 813 -22.07 -26.90 26.25
N VAL A 814 -23.28 -26.44 26.57
CA VAL A 814 -23.54 -25.11 27.13
C VAL A 814 -24.39 -25.22 28.38
N CYS A 815 -23.95 -24.60 29.47
CA CYS A 815 -24.67 -24.54 30.74
C CYS A 815 -25.01 -23.09 31.10
N GLN A 816 -26.25 -22.83 31.53
CA GLN A 816 -26.73 -21.51 31.92
C GLN A 816 -27.48 -21.59 33.26
N ARG A 817 -27.32 -20.57 34.09
CA ARG A 817 -28.05 -20.38 35.33
C ARG A 817 -29.03 -19.22 35.15
N MET A 818 -30.31 -19.55 35.15
CA MET A 818 -31.40 -18.62 34.92
C MET A 818 -31.84 -18.00 36.25
N THR A 819 -31.80 -16.67 36.33
CA THR A 819 -32.38 -15.89 37.44
C THR A 819 -33.75 -15.40 37.00
N SER A 820 -34.82 -15.74 37.72
CA SER A 820 -36.17 -15.31 37.38
C SER A 820 -36.35 -13.80 37.63
N ASP A 821 -36.52 -13.02 36.58
CA ASP A 821 -37.02 -11.65 36.69
C ASP A 821 -38.54 -11.66 36.89
N LEU A 822 -38.96 -11.04 37.99
CA LEU A 822 -40.32 -10.56 38.33
C LEU A 822 -41.39 -11.59 38.76
N SER A 823 -41.79 -11.43 40.03
CA SER A 823 -43.17 -11.49 40.56
C SER A 823 -43.74 -12.74 41.27
N GLU A 824 -42.94 -13.75 41.67
CA GLU A 824 -43.33 -14.67 42.76
C GLU A 824 -42.13 -15.09 43.64
N PRO A 825 -42.27 -15.13 44.98
CA PRO A 825 -41.19 -15.47 45.90
C PRO A 825 -41.09 -16.99 46.08
N SER A 826 -40.43 -17.67 45.16
CA SER A 826 -39.86 -18.99 45.42
C SER A 826 -38.47 -19.06 44.79
N GLU A 827 -37.45 -18.89 45.63
CA GLU A 827 -36.04 -19.00 45.28
C GLU A 827 -35.71 -20.42 44.79
N LEU A 828 -35.70 -20.66 43.47
CA LEU A 828 -35.07 -21.83 42.87
C LEU A 828 -34.33 -21.38 41.60
N ASN A 829 -33.00 -21.41 41.65
CA ASN A 829 -32.16 -21.23 40.46
C ASN A 829 -32.51 -22.34 39.45
N HIS A 830 -32.86 -21.96 38.21
CA HIS A 830 -33.10 -22.94 37.16
C HIS A 830 -31.82 -23.08 36.32
N TYR A 831 -31.34 -24.31 36.15
CA TYR A 831 -30.18 -24.61 35.31
C TYR A 831 -30.66 -25.06 33.93
N GLN A 832 -30.04 -24.56 32.87
CA GLN A 832 -30.28 -24.99 31.51
C GLN A 832 -28.99 -25.59 30.95
N LEU A 833 -29.01 -26.87 30.63
CA LEU A 833 -27.92 -27.58 29.97
C LEU A 833 -28.31 -27.87 28.53
N THR A 834 -27.47 -27.49 27.57
CA THR A 834 -27.70 -27.67 26.14
C THR A 834 -26.53 -28.45 25.56
N VAL A 835 -26.82 -29.53 24.84
CA VAL A 835 -25.83 -30.36 24.16
C VAL A 835 -26.13 -30.30 22.66
N LYS A 836 -25.15 -29.93 21.85
CA LYS A 836 -25.26 -29.85 20.39
C LYS A 836 -24.38 -30.89 19.75
N HIS A 837 -24.95 -31.58 18.77
CA HIS A 837 -24.26 -32.64 18.05
C HIS A 837 -23.74 -32.14 16.69
N PRO A 838 -22.73 -32.80 16.11
CA PRO A 838 -22.22 -32.49 14.78
C PRO A 838 -23.32 -32.46 13.70
N ALA A 839 -23.12 -31.61 12.67
CA ALA A 839 -24.06 -31.49 11.57
C ALA A 839 -24.21 -32.81 10.80
N GLY A 840 -25.43 -33.35 10.73
CA GLY A 840 -25.74 -34.59 10.02
C GLY A 840 -26.35 -35.70 10.89
N GLU A 841 -26.30 -35.56 12.22
CA GLU A 841 -26.92 -36.51 13.15
C GLU A 841 -28.45 -36.34 13.27
N LEU A 842 -29.15 -37.40 13.71
CA LEU A 842 -30.61 -37.40 13.88
C LEU A 842 -31.08 -36.40 14.95
N LEU A 843 -30.31 -36.26 16.03
CA LEU A 843 -30.51 -35.28 17.09
C LEU A 843 -29.46 -34.18 16.93
N SER A 844 -29.88 -32.96 16.57
CA SER A 844 -28.98 -31.81 16.40
C SER A 844 -28.72 -31.06 17.71
N GLU A 845 -29.70 -31.00 18.62
CA GLU A 845 -29.60 -30.29 19.89
C GLU A 845 -30.57 -30.89 20.93
N ILE A 846 -30.10 -31.04 22.17
CA ILE A 846 -30.94 -31.40 23.33
C ILE A 846 -30.72 -30.40 24.46
N THR A 847 -31.81 -29.87 25.00
CA THR A 847 -31.78 -28.92 26.11
C THR A 847 -32.55 -29.45 27.31
N LEU A 848 -31.90 -29.48 28.47
CA LEU A 848 -32.44 -29.91 29.77
C LEU A 848 -32.57 -28.70 30.69
N ALA A 849 -33.77 -28.37 31.14
CA ALA A 849 -34.00 -27.35 32.16
C ALA A 849 -34.36 -28.00 33.50
N MET A 850 -33.56 -27.71 34.54
CA MET A 850 -33.61 -28.36 35.84
C MET A 850 -33.81 -27.34 36.96
N ALA A 851 -34.52 -27.72 38.02
CA ALA A 851 -34.75 -26.90 39.21
C ALA A 851 -33.88 -27.27 40.42
N THR A 852 -33.06 -28.33 40.31
CA THR A 852 -32.12 -28.75 41.35
C THR A 852 -30.66 -28.50 40.90
N PRO A 853 -29.69 -28.43 41.84
CA PRO A 853 -28.27 -28.33 41.51
C PRO A 853 -27.78 -29.49 40.63
N LEU A 854 -26.72 -29.25 39.86
CA LEU A 854 -26.17 -30.25 38.92
C LEU A 854 -25.64 -31.50 39.64
N GLU A 855 -24.96 -31.37 40.79
CA GLU A 855 -24.36 -32.46 41.58
C GLU A 855 -25.32 -33.58 42.01
N GLU A 856 -26.62 -33.33 42.06
CA GLU A 856 -27.58 -34.36 42.49
C GLU A 856 -27.91 -35.40 41.40
N SER A 857 -27.39 -35.21 40.17
CA SER A 857 -27.63 -36.07 39.00
C SER A 857 -26.37 -36.83 38.58
N ASP A 858 -26.54 -38.04 38.03
CA ASP A 858 -25.44 -38.88 37.53
C ASP A 858 -25.04 -38.47 36.10
N TRP A 859 -24.32 -37.36 35.98
CA TRP A 859 -23.90 -36.79 34.69
C TRP A 859 -23.02 -37.72 33.84
N PRO A 860 -22.04 -38.48 34.38
CA PRO A 860 -21.30 -39.45 33.59
C PRO A 860 -22.21 -40.46 32.90
N CYS A 861 -23.21 -41.01 33.61
CA CYS A 861 -24.18 -41.94 33.02
C CYS A 861 -25.06 -41.25 31.95
N VAL A 862 -25.51 -40.02 32.23
CA VAL A 862 -26.32 -39.23 31.29
C VAL A 862 -25.54 -38.92 30.02
N PHE A 863 -24.30 -38.41 30.13
CA PHE A 863 -23.44 -38.10 28.98
C PHE A 863 -23.03 -39.35 28.19
N GLN A 864 -22.71 -40.46 28.86
CA GLN A 864 -22.41 -41.71 28.17
C GLN A 864 -23.60 -42.16 27.31
N LYS A 865 -24.83 -42.07 27.83
CA LYS A 865 -26.02 -42.40 27.05
C LYS A 865 -26.31 -41.38 25.96
N LEU A 866 -26.07 -40.08 26.21
CA LEU A 866 -26.16 -39.02 25.19
C LEU A 866 -25.22 -39.26 24.00
N SER A 867 -23.98 -39.73 24.24
CA SER A 867 -23.04 -40.07 23.15
C SER A 867 -23.54 -41.20 22.26
N THR A 868 -24.35 -42.13 22.80
CA THR A 868 -24.90 -43.26 22.03
C THR A 868 -26.19 -42.93 21.27
N LEU A 869 -26.74 -41.71 21.42
CA LEU A 869 -28.00 -41.31 20.79
C LEU A 869 -27.88 -41.10 19.27
N SER A 870 -26.67 -40.87 18.78
CA SER A 870 -26.40 -40.62 17.36
C SER A 870 -26.31 -41.90 16.52
N GLU A 871 -26.17 -43.07 17.15
CA GLU A 871 -25.80 -44.32 16.47
C GLU A 871 -26.97 -45.26 16.13
N VAL A 872 -28.21 -44.99 16.59
CA VAL A 872 -29.29 -46.00 16.53
C VAL A 872 -30.49 -45.57 15.68
N PRO A 873 -30.76 -46.21 14.53
CA PRO A 873 -31.93 -45.93 13.67
C PRO A 873 -33.29 -46.38 14.24
N GLY A 874 -33.36 -46.82 15.50
CA GLY A 874 -34.41 -47.70 16.04
C GLY A 874 -35.24 -47.16 17.21
N GLY A 875 -35.17 -45.86 17.49
CA GLY A 875 -35.80 -45.27 18.68
C GLY A 875 -34.77 -45.00 19.78
N VAL A 876 -35.04 -43.97 20.56
CA VAL A 876 -34.12 -43.42 21.55
C VAL A 876 -34.69 -43.71 22.92
N ASP A 877 -34.06 -44.61 23.68
CA ASP A 877 -34.43 -44.84 25.07
C ASP A 877 -34.10 -43.58 25.90
N LEU A 878 -35.05 -42.67 26.05
CA LEU A 878 -34.91 -41.46 26.86
C LEU A 878 -35.05 -41.74 28.36
N THR A 879 -35.29 -42.99 28.79
CA THR A 879 -35.53 -43.29 30.21
C THR A 879 -34.33 -43.01 31.10
N PHE A 880 -33.13 -42.82 30.53
CA PHE A 880 -31.98 -42.34 31.31
C PHE A 880 -32.15 -40.92 31.85
N LEU A 881 -33.02 -40.09 31.25
CA LEU A 881 -33.32 -38.75 31.75
C LEU A 881 -33.99 -38.79 33.13
N HIS A 882 -34.48 -39.95 33.59
CA HIS A 882 -34.89 -40.12 34.98
C HIS A 882 -33.73 -40.00 35.98
N ALA A 883 -32.48 -40.18 35.54
CA ALA A 883 -31.30 -39.91 36.35
C ALA A 883 -31.02 -38.41 36.52
N VAL A 884 -31.67 -37.55 35.74
CA VAL A 884 -31.59 -36.09 35.84
C VAL A 884 -32.61 -35.62 36.88
N ARG A 885 -32.14 -35.34 38.08
CA ARG A 885 -33.00 -34.85 39.16
C ARG A 885 -33.52 -33.45 38.86
N GLY A 886 -34.77 -33.20 39.26
CA GLY A 886 -35.40 -31.89 39.13
C GLY A 886 -35.62 -31.42 37.70
N LEU A 887 -35.57 -32.32 36.69
CA LEU A 887 -35.86 -32.01 35.30
C LEU A 887 -37.30 -31.47 35.15
N GLN A 888 -37.44 -30.26 34.61
CA GLN A 888 -38.73 -29.58 34.44
C GLN A 888 -39.11 -29.38 32.97
N ARG A 889 -38.13 -29.11 32.10
CA ARG A 889 -38.37 -28.96 30.65
C ARG A 889 -37.31 -29.69 29.84
N LEU A 890 -37.74 -30.27 28.74
CA LEU A 890 -36.90 -30.92 27.74
C LEU A 890 -37.17 -30.25 26.39
N MET A 891 -36.13 -29.91 25.64
CA MET A 891 -36.29 -29.47 24.24
C MET A 891 -35.40 -30.33 23.37
N LEU A 892 -35.97 -30.86 22.28
CA LEU A 892 -35.28 -31.75 21.35
C LEU A 892 -35.35 -31.15 19.95
N GLN A 893 -34.19 -30.85 19.37
CA GLN A 893 -34.09 -30.45 17.98
C GLN A 893 -33.59 -31.62 17.15
N VAL A 894 -34.51 -32.29 16.45
CA VAL A 894 -34.21 -33.43 15.58
C VAL A 894 -34.34 -33.04 14.11
N THR A 895 -33.55 -33.69 13.25
CA THR A 895 -33.61 -33.46 11.79
C THR A 895 -34.89 -34.03 11.17
N CYS A 896 -35.45 -35.09 11.78
CA CYS A 896 -36.74 -35.68 11.41
C CYS A 896 -37.44 -36.28 12.64
N LEU A 897 -38.71 -35.93 12.87
CA LEU A 897 -39.52 -36.49 13.95
C LEU A 897 -40.16 -37.81 13.48
N THR A 898 -39.75 -38.95 14.05
CA THR A 898 -40.31 -40.28 13.73
C THR A 898 -41.37 -40.70 14.77
N GLU A 899 -42.20 -41.70 14.44
CA GLU A 899 -43.19 -42.25 15.39
C GLU A 899 -42.54 -42.82 16.66
N HIS A 900 -41.29 -43.28 16.57
CA HIS A 900 -40.56 -43.82 17.72
C HIS A 900 -40.21 -42.69 18.71
N TRP A 901 -39.73 -41.53 18.22
CA TRP A 901 -39.49 -40.36 19.06
C TRP A 901 -40.74 -39.91 19.83
N ALA A 902 -41.92 -39.95 19.19
CA ALA A 902 -43.17 -39.61 19.86
C ALA A 902 -43.51 -40.59 21.00
N SER A 903 -43.30 -41.89 20.78
CA SER A 903 -43.48 -42.92 21.82
C SER A 903 -42.49 -42.75 22.98
N ASP A 904 -41.22 -42.51 22.65
CA ASP A 904 -40.15 -42.37 23.63
C ASP A 904 -40.34 -41.11 24.50
N VAL A 905 -40.73 -39.98 23.90
CA VAL A 905 -41.08 -38.75 24.64
C VAL A 905 -42.31 -38.95 25.53
N LEU A 906 -43.34 -39.66 25.05
CA LEU A 906 -44.53 -39.95 25.86
C LEU A 906 -44.22 -40.84 27.06
N SER A 907 -43.26 -41.76 26.94
CA SER A 907 -42.83 -42.63 28.04
C SER A 907 -42.26 -41.86 29.24
N LEU A 908 -41.65 -40.69 29.00
CA LEU A 908 -41.10 -39.82 30.05
C LEU A 908 -42.20 -39.23 30.94
N PHE A 909 -43.36 -38.90 30.37
CA PHE A 909 -44.49 -38.32 31.12
C PHE A 909 -45.27 -39.38 31.93
N GLN A 910 -45.11 -40.66 31.60
CA GLN A 910 -45.85 -41.75 32.25
C GLN A 910 -45.17 -42.25 33.54
N THR A 911 -43.98 -41.75 33.85
CA THR A 911 -43.18 -42.22 34.98
C THR A 911 -43.24 -41.22 36.14
N PRO A 912 -43.64 -41.63 37.37
CA PRO A 912 -43.82 -40.72 38.50
C PRO A 912 -42.52 -40.05 39.00
N ALA A 913 -41.36 -40.53 38.55
CA ALA A 913 -40.04 -40.00 38.91
C ALA A 913 -39.63 -38.75 38.12
N CYS A 914 -40.27 -38.46 36.98
CA CYS A 914 -39.93 -37.31 36.14
C CYS A 914 -40.85 -36.12 36.42
N SER A 915 -40.31 -35.00 36.91
CA SER A 915 -41.07 -33.75 37.11
C SER A 915 -41.25 -32.94 35.83
N LEU A 916 -41.13 -33.58 34.66
CA LEU A 916 -41.18 -32.94 33.35
C LEU A 916 -42.56 -32.33 33.10
N LYS A 917 -42.61 -31.00 33.01
CA LYS A 917 -43.83 -30.23 32.79
C LYS A 917 -44.06 -29.92 31.30
N TYR A 918 -43.00 -29.89 30.51
CA TYR A 918 -43.03 -29.38 29.14
C TYR A 918 -41.93 -30.03 28.28
N CYS A 919 -42.30 -30.51 27.09
CA CYS A 919 -41.38 -30.98 26.05
C CYS A 919 -41.66 -30.21 24.75
N ARG A 920 -40.62 -29.72 24.06
CA ARG A 920 -40.74 -29.07 22.74
C ARG A 920 -39.91 -29.79 21.70
#